data_AF-A0A8H4SCB6-F1
#
_entry.id   AF-A0A8H4SCB6-F1
#
_cell.length_a   1.000
_cell.length_b   1.000
_cell.length_c   1.000
_cell.angle_alpha   90.00
_cell.angle_beta   90.00
_cell.angle_gamma   90.00
#
_symmetry.space_group_name_H-M   'P 1'
#
loop_
_entity.id
_entity.type
_entity.pdbx_description
1 polymer ?
#
loop_
_entity_poly.entity_id
_entity_poly.type
_entity_poly.pdbx_seq_one_letter_code
_entity_poly.pdbx_strand_id
1 'polypeptide(L)'
;MTPGNSHNQYLPFKFPYADIPAVFTSGETSKDILAAAKKKSSATLTLLSVLVPNTSTRTIYAVVECSDPKKSHDALLIITHTDGTNVVEENGHIGVLQLARDVAIISPERTHVFVFTTGHLRMPAFTKSGKATTRWLDDHPEFWKGRIGQRRAIASLVIEHMGAVEFQENFSIRSYSSTGKVQPKLPSTPMSSLNNTGGPLQVPGFGPIPLNYELPPPKTRFAHGLVEYRHLPRLTKREMAMLRVMQHITEQPGWDQALLGPDDTQLAKWHQEAVATEEFLISAPAWDWCIAELRDKAQSWQETGRLLVFDSSSAVCQANVPLLQKDIQTEVARLGMQSNHDSPLVDPSEFPLVYDRSPVLVKGGRVSLDDPWLLTGQTTEELPAHPLDQMQFASPTMPTPDGTTDVRITSYVNNLHPHHNKNLYAHLERLIVCSISSWNEILFYGEARGRHPPRILTYGCHIENLQEKHEVFKCLCPAIHWSDIFDSQQEWQEKCDQVREYVLGPEPPVWKQARRLPKLPANLLESFTTQDWENLRRVNSIARSKRTRRAWFDHPEPSVSFSYEQWNKGQFTGRPIFPQSIDNFPDPLHHDYVPVRLQDKFQKDGLQVIVQISRIDLTPESPNYQGETYFHTEGLRNEHIVATTMYVVEAKNITQARVAFQHEDKVHASELECEEPDAISEVLDVDYWESYEETPPRAVHTFGSVPMIEGRLLSWPNTLRSKQEPFTLANPHQPGNLTVIKLRLVDPHYRICSTRNVLPQQHDWWAAEARHASNLDARLSPELVHIVMEQTNWWPMSTAEARRLRVDFRRDHQRAQEAAEKSEGYHLSALLPYDPTDATESTGVDAQSP
;
A
#
# COMPACT_ATOMS: atom_id res chain seq x y z
N MET A 1 -27.21 3.56 10.07
CA MET A 1 -28.46 2.78 9.99
C MET A 1 -29.57 3.46 10.81
N THR A 2 -30.67 3.78 10.14
CA THR A 2 -31.92 4.32 10.70
C THR A 2 -32.71 3.23 11.44
N PRO A 3 -33.62 3.59 12.36
CA PRO A 3 -34.53 2.63 13.01
C PRO A 3 -35.36 1.81 12.02
N GLY A 4 -35.70 2.37 10.86
CA GLY A 4 -36.44 1.64 9.82
C GLY A 4 -35.63 0.53 9.17
N ASN A 5 -34.34 0.77 8.94
CA ASN A 5 -33.44 -0.23 8.33
C ASN A 5 -33.03 -1.32 9.32
N SER A 6 -32.88 -0.99 10.61
CA SER A 6 -32.57 -1.98 11.65
C SER A 6 -33.76 -2.83 12.10
N HIS A 7 -34.98 -2.44 11.74
CA HIS A 7 -36.20 -3.13 12.16
C HIS A 7 -36.25 -4.57 11.60
N ASN A 8 -36.42 -5.56 12.48
CA ASN A 8 -36.53 -6.98 12.14
C ASN A 8 -35.36 -7.57 11.32
N GLN A 9 -34.15 -7.02 11.46
CA GLN A 9 -32.96 -7.65 10.86
C GLN A 9 -32.55 -8.91 11.62
N TYR A 10 -32.30 -10.00 10.87
CA TYR A 10 -31.79 -11.28 11.39
C TYR A 10 -30.32 -11.48 11.00
N LEU A 11 -29.47 -10.56 11.45
CA LEU A 11 -28.02 -10.62 11.28
C LEU A 11 -27.32 -10.96 12.61
N PRO A 12 -26.09 -11.48 12.59
CA PRO A 12 -25.34 -11.89 11.41
C PRO A 12 -25.35 -13.42 11.20
N PHE A 13 -25.77 -13.87 10.01
CA PHE A 13 -25.93 -15.30 9.69
C PHE A 13 -24.62 -16.05 9.36
N LYS A 14 -23.51 -15.32 9.18
CA LYS A 14 -22.18 -15.87 8.85
C LYS A 14 -21.34 -16.25 10.06
N PHE A 15 -21.80 -15.95 11.28
CA PHE A 15 -21.04 -16.28 12.49
C PHE A 15 -21.45 -17.64 13.07
N PRO A 16 -20.51 -18.35 13.73
CA PRO A 16 -20.84 -19.52 14.53
C PRO A 16 -21.89 -19.22 15.60
N TYR A 17 -22.54 -20.27 16.13
CA TYR A 17 -23.39 -20.10 17.31
C TYR A 17 -22.54 -19.61 18.49
N ALA A 18 -22.83 -18.42 19.00
CA ALA A 18 -22.05 -17.81 20.08
C ALA A 18 -22.59 -18.15 21.49
N ASP A 19 -23.78 -18.77 21.60
CA ASP A 19 -24.45 -19.08 22.87
C ASP A 19 -24.63 -17.87 23.82
N ILE A 20 -24.72 -16.67 23.25
CA ILE A 20 -24.89 -15.40 23.97
C ILE A 20 -26.06 -14.63 23.33
N PRO A 21 -27.07 -14.19 24.11
CA PRO A 21 -28.11 -13.29 23.61
C PRO A 21 -27.49 -11.98 23.11
N ALA A 22 -27.84 -11.58 21.88
CA ALA A 22 -27.41 -10.31 21.28
C ALA A 22 -28.59 -9.60 20.62
N VAL A 23 -28.56 -8.26 20.60
CA VAL A 23 -29.57 -7.42 19.95
C VAL A 23 -28.88 -6.26 19.24
N PHE A 24 -29.26 -5.99 17.99
CA PHE A 24 -28.83 -4.79 17.28
C PHE A 24 -29.72 -3.61 17.67
N THR A 25 -29.10 -2.47 17.96
CA THR A 25 -29.83 -1.23 18.27
C THR A 25 -29.31 -0.10 17.40
N SER A 26 -30.15 0.90 17.14
CA SER A 26 -29.81 2.04 16.28
C SER A 26 -30.52 3.30 16.76
N GLY A 27 -30.04 4.47 16.35
CA GLY A 27 -30.72 5.74 16.62
C GLY A 27 -30.71 6.14 18.09
N GLU A 28 -31.84 6.64 18.60
CA GLU A 28 -31.99 7.09 20.00
C GLU A 28 -31.67 5.96 20.98
N THR A 29 -32.14 4.74 20.68
CA THR A 29 -32.00 3.58 21.55
C THR A 29 -30.53 3.19 21.79
N SER A 30 -29.66 3.31 20.79
CA SER A 30 -28.22 3.04 21.00
C SER A 30 -27.57 4.10 21.88
N LYS A 31 -27.98 5.37 21.77
CA LYS A 31 -27.52 6.45 22.63
C LYS A 31 -27.96 6.24 24.08
N ASP A 32 -29.20 5.82 24.29
CA ASP A 32 -29.74 5.53 25.62
C ASP A 32 -28.98 4.37 26.27
N ILE A 33 -28.71 3.30 25.52
CA ILE A 33 -27.92 2.14 26.00
C ILE A 33 -26.49 2.56 26.33
N LEU A 34 -25.83 3.35 25.48
CA LEU A 34 -24.47 3.85 25.75
C LEU A 34 -24.44 4.77 26.97
N ALA A 35 -25.45 5.63 27.15
CA ALA A 35 -25.57 6.49 28.31
C ALA A 35 -25.82 5.68 29.60
N ALA A 36 -26.67 4.66 29.55
CA ALA A 36 -26.91 3.73 30.66
C ALA A 36 -25.65 2.92 31.01
N ALA A 37 -24.91 2.44 30.00
CA ALA A 37 -23.64 1.74 30.17
C ALA A 37 -22.57 2.62 30.83
N LYS A 38 -22.43 3.88 30.40
CA LYS A 38 -21.55 4.87 31.06
C LYS A 38 -21.91 5.09 32.53
N LYS A 39 -23.20 5.00 32.87
CA LYS A 39 -23.71 5.07 34.25
C LYS A 39 -23.62 3.73 35.00
N LYS A 40 -23.00 2.69 34.41
CA LYS A 40 -22.92 1.33 34.96
C LYS A 40 -24.28 0.74 35.35
N SER A 41 -25.33 1.10 34.61
CA SER A 41 -26.68 0.55 34.81
C SER A 41 -26.75 -0.88 34.30
N SER A 42 -27.62 -1.70 34.89
CA SER A 42 -27.87 -3.09 34.45
C SER A 42 -29.08 -3.19 33.53
N ALA A 43 -29.04 -4.16 32.61
CA ALA A 43 -30.16 -4.54 31.76
C ALA A 43 -30.23 -6.06 31.67
N THR A 44 -31.44 -6.59 31.49
CA THR A 44 -31.67 -8.03 31.29
C THR A 44 -32.12 -8.26 29.85
N LEU A 45 -31.36 -9.07 29.12
CA LEU A 45 -31.72 -9.52 27.78
C LEU A 45 -32.24 -10.96 27.87
N THR A 46 -33.50 -11.17 27.52
CA THR A 46 -34.11 -12.51 27.49
C THR A 46 -34.29 -12.96 26.05
N LEU A 47 -33.56 -14.00 25.66
CA LEU A 47 -33.75 -14.66 24.37
C LEU A 47 -34.83 -15.75 24.52
N LEU A 48 -35.99 -15.54 23.91
CA LEU A 48 -37.08 -16.52 23.86
C LEU A 48 -36.94 -17.40 22.62
N SER A 49 -35.95 -18.30 22.60
CA SER A 49 -35.77 -19.25 21.50
C SER A 49 -35.37 -20.64 22.00
N VAL A 50 -35.63 -21.66 21.18
CA VAL A 50 -35.24 -23.05 21.45
C VAL A 50 -34.28 -23.48 20.34
N LEU A 51 -33.07 -23.90 20.72
CA LEU A 51 -32.14 -24.54 19.79
C LEU A 51 -32.57 -25.99 19.57
N VAL A 52 -32.81 -26.36 18.31
CA VAL A 52 -33.07 -27.75 17.92
C VAL A 52 -31.82 -28.31 17.25
N PRO A 53 -30.95 -29.03 18.00
CA PRO A 53 -29.71 -29.56 17.45
C PRO A 53 -29.99 -30.63 16.39
N ASN A 54 -29.05 -30.82 15.46
CA ASN A 54 -29.09 -31.86 14.43
C ASN A 54 -30.34 -31.81 13.53
N THR A 55 -30.90 -30.61 13.31
CA THR A 55 -32.01 -30.41 12.37
C THR A 55 -31.57 -30.76 10.95
N SER A 56 -32.23 -31.74 10.33
CA SER A 56 -31.94 -32.14 8.95
C SER A 56 -32.55 -31.18 7.95
N THR A 57 -31.82 -30.88 6.88
CA THR A 57 -32.32 -30.16 5.70
C THR A 57 -31.78 -30.82 4.42
N ARG A 58 -32.28 -30.43 3.25
CA ARG A 58 -32.00 -31.07 1.97
C ARG A 58 -31.48 -30.05 0.95
N THR A 59 -30.35 -30.38 0.33
CA THR A 59 -29.98 -29.82 -0.96
C THR A 59 -30.62 -30.67 -2.05
N ILE A 60 -31.24 -30.03 -3.04
CA ILE A 60 -31.84 -30.70 -4.20
C ILE A 60 -31.01 -30.33 -5.42
N TYR A 61 -30.76 -31.29 -6.30
CA TYR A 61 -30.17 -30.97 -7.61
C TYR A 61 -30.85 -31.77 -8.72
N ALA A 62 -30.82 -31.22 -9.92
CA ALA A 62 -31.33 -31.84 -11.13
C ALA A 62 -30.30 -31.69 -12.25
N VAL A 63 -30.18 -32.73 -13.08
CA VAL A 63 -29.25 -32.76 -14.20
C VAL A 63 -30.05 -32.91 -15.49
N VAL A 64 -29.87 -31.96 -16.41
CA VAL A 64 -30.36 -32.08 -17.77
C VAL A 64 -29.18 -32.43 -18.65
N GLU A 65 -29.17 -33.65 -19.17
CA GLU A 65 -28.07 -34.16 -19.98
C GLU A 65 -27.98 -33.46 -21.34
N CYS A 66 -26.76 -33.36 -21.87
CA CYS A 66 -26.53 -32.78 -23.18
C CYS A 66 -27.17 -33.62 -24.31
N SER A 67 -27.54 -32.96 -25.39
CA SER A 67 -27.93 -33.61 -26.64
C SER A 67 -26.74 -33.98 -27.54
N ASP A 68 -25.57 -33.35 -27.36
CA ASP A 68 -24.34 -33.60 -28.14
C ASP A 68 -23.31 -34.44 -27.37
N PRO A 69 -23.06 -35.71 -27.76
CA PRO A 69 -22.09 -36.58 -27.10
C PRO A 69 -20.67 -36.00 -27.07
N LYS A 70 -20.28 -35.16 -28.03
CA LYS A 70 -18.94 -34.54 -28.06
C LYS A 70 -18.75 -33.49 -26.97
N LYS A 71 -19.84 -32.94 -26.44
CA LYS A 71 -19.86 -31.93 -25.38
C LYS A 71 -20.32 -32.49 -24.03
N SER A 72 -20.56 -33.80 -23.93
CA SER A 72 -21.01 -34.50 -22.71
C SER A 72 -20.06 -34.39 -21.52
N HIS A 73 -18.80 -34.03 -21.76
CA HIS A 73 -17.80 -33.79 -20.73
C HIS A 73 -17.90 -32.38 -20.11
N ASP A 74 -18.59 -31.43 -20.73
CA ASP A 74 -18.74 -30.06 -20.22
C ASP A 74 -20.06 -29.89 -19.45
N ALA A 75 -20.00 -29.21 -18.31
CA ALA A 75 -21.17 -28.90 -17.48
C ALA A 75 -21.31 -27.40 -17.18
N LEU A 76 -22.55 -26.92 -17.17
CA LEU A 76 -22.93 -25.60 -16.64
C LEU A 76 -23.61 -25.78 -15.29
N LEU A 77 -23.10 -25.12 -14.26
CA LEU A 77 -23.71 -25.16 -12.93
C LEU A 77 -24.66 -23.95 -12.78
N ILE A 78 -25.91 -24.20 -12.39
CA ILE A 78 -26.91 -23.15 -12.15
C ILE A 78 -27.38 -23.31 -10.72
N ILE A 79 -27.03 -22.36 -9.88
CA ILE A 79 -27.04 -22.53 -8.43
C ILE A 79 -27.93 -21.47 -7.80
N THR A 80 -28.69 -21.86 -6.80
CA THR A 80 -29.47 -20.96 -5.95
C THR A 80 -29.57 -21.57 -4.57
N HIS A 81 -29.92 -20.77 -3.57
CA HIS A 81 -30.30 -21.28 -2.26
C HIS A 81 -31.82 -21.28 -2.09
N THR A 82 -32.29 -22.13 -1.18
CA THR A 82 -33.73 -22.29 -0.90
C THR A 82 -34.15 -21.73 0.46
N ASP A 83 -33.21 -21.25 1.27
CA ASP A 83 -33.45 -20.71 2.62
C ASP A 83 -33.16 -19.21 2.70
N GLY A 84 -33.97 -18.45 3.42
CA GLY A 84 -33.82 -17.00 3.54
C GLY A 84 -34.71 -16.43 4.64
N THR A 85 -34.51 -15.16 4.98
CA THR A 85 -35.31 -14.50 6.03
C THR A 85 -36.49 -13.72 5.48
N ASN A 86 -36.59 -13.59 4.15
CA ASN A 86 -37.65 -12.85 3.48
C ASN A 86 -37.86 -13.35 2.04
N VAL A 87 -38.93 -12.85 1.42
CA VAL A 87 -39.36 -13.23 0.06
C VAL A 87 -38.35 -12.86 -1.04
N VAL A 88 -37.42 -11.94 -0.79
CA VAL A 88 -36.37 -11.57 -1.76
C VAL A 88 -35.20 -12.54 -1.65
N GLU A 89 -34.80 -12.91 -0.43
CA GLU A 89 -33.78 -13.94 -0.21
C GLU A 89 -34.28 -15.32 -0.65
N GLU A 90 -35.56 -15.64 -0.45
CA GLU A 90 -36.16 -16.92 -0.82
C GLU A 90 -36.87 -16.92 -2.18
N ASN A 91 -36.26 -16.39 -3.25
CA ASN A 91 -36.91 -16.41 -4.57
C ASN A 91 -36.07 -16.88 -5.76
N GLY A 92 -34.74 -17.02 -5.60
CA GLY A 92 -33.88 -17.45 -6.70
C GLY A 92 -34.31 -18.80 -7.30
N HIS A 93 -34.77 -19.71 -6.43
CA HIS A 93 -35.28 -21.03 -6.82
C HIS A 93 -36.49 -20.99 -7.78
N ILE A 94 -37.30 -19.94 -7.78
CA ILE A 94 -38.45 -19.79 -8.69
C ILE A 94 -37.95 -19.67 -10.14
N GLY A 95 -36.98 -18.78 -10.37
CA GLY A 95 -36.40 -18.57 -11.69
C GLY A 95 -35.55 -19.74 -12.15
N VAL A 96 -34.77 -20.33 -11.24
CA VAL A 96 -33.99 -21.53 -11.56
C VAL A 96 -34.88 -22.71 -11.92
N LEU A 97 -36.02 -22.90 -11.23
CA LEU A 97 -36.97 -23.97 -11.54
C LEU A 97 -37.62 -23.78 -12.92
N GLN A 98 -37.98 -22.54 -13.28
CA GLN A 98 -38.51 -22.24 -14.60
C GLN A 98 -37.44 -22.47 -15.68
N LEU A 99 -36.21 -21.99 -15.46
CA LEU A 99 -35.09 -22.23 -16.36
C LEU A 99 -34.80 -23.73 -16.55
N ALA A 100 -34.87 -24.53 -15.48
CA ALA A 100 -34.70 -25.97 -15.54
C ALA A 100 -35.77 -26.65 -16.42
N ARG A 101 -37.03 -26.20 -16.33
CA ARG A 101 -38.12 -26.69 -17.19
C ARG A 101 -37.87 -26.34 -18.66
N ASP A 102 -37.50 -25.11 -18.94
CA ASP A 102 -37.27 -24.63 -20.31
C ASP A 102 -36.08 -25.37 -20.95
N VAL A 103 -34.98 -25.52 -20.20
CA VAL A 103 -33.79 -26.26 -20.65
C VAL A 103 -34.10 -27.74 -20.87
N ALA A 104 -34.89 -28.38 -20.01
CA ALA A 104 -35.31 -29.77 -20.18
C ALA A 104 -36.13 -30.00 -21.46
N ILE A 105 -36.94 -29.02 -21.88
CA ILE A 105 -37.71 -29.07 -23.12
C ILE A 105 -36.80 -28.91 -24.35
N ILE A 106 -35.87 -27.95 -24.30
CA ILE A 106 -35.04 -27.56 -25.44
C ILE A 106 -33.92 -28.58 -25.73
N SER A 107 -33.52 -29.40 -24.74
CA SER A 107 -32.40 -30.36 -24.81
C SER A 107 -31.05 -29.67 -25.09
N PRO A 108 -30.35 -29.20 -24.05
CA PRO A 108 -29.20 -28.30 -24.19
C PRO A 108 -28.00 -28.96 -24.87
N GLU A 109 -27.17 -28.17 -25.55
CA GLU A 109 -25.93 -28.67 -26.16
C GLU A 109 -24.86 -29.14 -25.15
N ARG A 110 -25.01 -28.77 -23.86
CA ARG A 110 -24.10 -29.14 -22.76
C ARG A 110 -24.93 -29.57 -21.56
N THR A 111 -24.36 -30.40 -20.68
CA THR A 111 -25.08 -30.83 -19.47
C THR A 111 -25.29 -29.62 -18.56
N HIS A 112 -26.52 -29.41 -18.10
CA HIS A 112 -26.86 -28.36 -17.14
C HIS A 112 -27.18 -29.00 -15.79
N VAL A 113 -26.54 -28.51 -14.73
CA VAL A 113 -26.73 -29.01 -13.37
C VAL A 113 -27.32 -27.90 -12.53
N PHE A 114 -28.59 -28.07 -12.18
CA PHE A 114 -29.36 -27.13 -11.36
C PHE A 114 -29.23 -27.54 -9.90
N VAL A 115 -28.71 -26.66 -9.05
CA VAL A 115 -28.42 -26.94 -7.64
C VAL A 115 -29.18 -25.96 -6.75
N PHE A 116 -30.00 -26.50 -5.86
CA PHE A 116 -30.84 -25.79 -4.90
C PHE A 116 -30.30 -26.08 -3.50
N THR A 117 -29.34 -25.27 -3.06
CA THR A 117 -28.60 -25.49 -1.82
C THR A 117 -29.41 -25.02 -0.62
N THR A 118 -29.24 -25.72 0.51
CA THR A 118 -29.76 -25.27 1.80
C THR A 118 -28.62 -24.83 2.73
N GLY A 119 -28.96 -24.05 3.76
CA GLY A 119 -28.02 -23.62 4.79
C GLY A 119 -27.23 -22.38 4.41
N HIS A 120 -27.68 -21.61 3.42
CA HIS A 120 -27.08 -20.33 3.04
C HIS A 120 -27.14 -19.31 4.19
N LEU A 121 -28.19 -19.30 5.00
CA LEU A 121 -28.29 -18.46 6.21
C LEU A 121 -27.80 -19.15 7.49
N ARG A 122 -27.13 -20.30 7.36
CA ARG A 122 -26.48 -20.97 8.48
C ARG A 122 -25.15 -21.61 8.09
N MET A 123 -24.43 -20.99 7.17
CA MET A 123 -23.23 -21.53 6.51
C MET A 123 -22.21 -22.15 7.46
N PRO A 124 -21.88 -21.56 8.63
CA PRO A 124 -20.89 -22.12 9.55
C PRO A 124 -21.28 -23.50 10.11
N ALA A 125 -22.57 -23.82 10.15
CA ALA A 125 -23.04 -25.14 10.58
C ALA A 125 -22.90 -26.21 9.48
N PHE A 126 -22.77 -25.80 8.21
CA PHE A 126 -22.77 -26.71 7.05
C PHE A 126 -21.39 -26.83 6.39
N THR A 127 -20.59 -25.77 6.42
CA THR A 127 -19.35 -25.67 5.64
C THR A 127 -18.26 -24.94 6.41
N LYS A 128 -17.00 -25.40 6.29
CA LYS A 128 -15.83 -24.70 6.82
C LYS A 128 -15.36 -23.55 5.91
N SER A 129 -15.80 -23.52 4.65
CA SER A 129 -15.38 -22.53 3.65
C SER A 129 -16.20 -21.24 3.65
N GLY A 130 -17.25 -21.14 4.48
CA GLY A 130 -18.18 -20.01 4.46
C GLY A 130 -18.95 -19.88 3.15
N LYS A 131 -19.21 -21.00 2.44
CA LYS A 131 -19.96 -21.06 1.16
C LYS A 131 -20.85 -22.30 1.16
N ALA A 132 -22.18 -22.13 1.20
CA ALA A 132 -23.13 -23.25 1.31
C ALA A 132 -22.99 -24.29 0.18
N THR A 133 -22.70 -23.82 -1.04
CA THR A 133 -22.50 -24.65 -2.23
C THR A 133 -21.32 -25.62 -2.12
N THR A 134 -20.29 -25.30 -1.34
CA THR A 134 -19.09 -26.16 -1.21
C THR A 134 -19.45 -27.56 -0.77
N ARG A 135 -20.43 -27.72 0.13
CA ARG A 135 -20.85 -29.05 0.58
C ARG A 135 -21.34 -29.92 -0.58
N TRP A 136 -22.17 -29.36 -1.46
CA TRP A 136 -22.65 -30.08 -2.63
C TRP A 136 -21.52 -30.38 -3.62
N LEU A 137 -20.58 -29.45 -3.81
CA LEU A 137 -19.42 -29.66 -4.69
C LEU A 137 -18.51 -30.79 -4.18
N ASP A 138 -18.31 -30.87 -2.87
CA ASP A 138 -17.50 -31.94 -2.25
C ASP A 138 -18.18 -33.31 -2.37
N ASP A 139 -19.50 -33.35 -2.19
CA ASP A 139 -20.31 -34.57 -2.28
C ASP A 139 -20.48 -35.04 -3.74
N HIS A 140 -20.38 -34.13 -4.74
CA HIS A 140 -20.66 -34.41 -6.15
C HIS A 140 -19.55 -33.98 -7.14
N PRO A 141 -18.30 -34.46 -6.98
CA PRO A 141 -17.20 -34.11 -7.88
C PRO A 141 -17.42 -34.55 -9.34
N GLU A 142 -18.27 -35.54 -9.59
CA GLU A 142 -18.62 -36.08 -10.91
C GLU A 142 -19.21 -35.04 -11.87
N PHE A 143 -19.76 -33.93 -11.36
CA PHE A 143 -20.40 -32.90 -12.17
C PHE A 143 -19.53 -31.70 -12.51
N TRP A 144 -18.35 -31.53 -11.90
CA TRP A 144 -17.58 -30.29 -12.07
C TRP A 144 -16.05 -30.41 -12.10
N LYS A 145 -15.48 -31.45 -11.48
CA LYS A 145 -14.05 -31.49 -11.11
C LYS A 145 -13.08 -31.71 -12.28
N GLY A 146 -13.56 -32.23 -13.42
CA GLY A 146 -12.80 -32.32 -14.67
C GLY A 146 -11.68 -33.37 -14.71
N ARG A 147 -11.72 -34.41 -13.86
CA ARG A 147 -10.81 -35.57 -13.97
C ARG A 147 -11.33 -36.60 -14.97
N ILE A 148 -10.50 -37.59 -15.32
CA ILE A 148 -10.89 -38.69 -16.22
C ILE A 148 -12.18 -39.34 -15.71
N GLY A 149 -13.22 -39.35 -16.55
CA GLY A 149 -14.54 -39.88 -16.22
C GLY A 149 -15.47 -38.94 -15.45
N GLN A 150 -15.06 -37.69 -15.20
CA GLN A 150 -15.84 -36.65 -14.52
C GLN A 150 -16.12 -35.49 -15.47
N ARG A 151 -17.26 -34.82 -15.31
CA ARG A 151 -17.54 -33.60 -16.07
C ARG A 151 -16.66 -32.45 -15.59
N ARG A 152 -16.42 -31.49 -16.49
CA ARG A 152 -15.70 -30.24 -16.24
C ARG A 152 -16.70 -29.10 -16.22
N ALA A 153 -16.80 -28.39 -15.10
CA ALA A 153 -17.60 -27.17 -15.04
C ALA A 153 -16.93 -26.08 -15.90
N ILE A 154 -17.64 -25.57 -16.89
CA ILE A 154 -17.13 -24.52 -17.79
C ILE A 154 -17.59 -23.12 -17.36
N ALA A 155 -18.72 -23.03 -16.66
CA ALA A 155 -19.19 -21.81 -16.01
C ALA A 155 -20.19 -22.17 -14.89
N SER A 156 -20.39 -21.21 -13.98
CA SER A 156 -21.39 -21.28 -12.93
C SER A 156 -22.22 -19.99 -12.92
N LEU A 157 -23.54 -20.12 -12.85
CA LEU A 157 -24.48 -19.02 -12.69
C LEU A 157 -25.14 -19.16 -11.32
N VAL A 158 -25.04 -18.12 -10.49
CA VAL A 158 -25.72 -18.07 -9.19
C VAL A 158 -26.89 -17.10 -9.31
N ILE A 159 -28.12 -17.57 -9.05
CA ILE A 159 -29.34 -16.78 -9.18
C ILE A 159 -29.98 -16.62 -7.79
N GLU A 160 -29.97 -15.39 -7.30
CA GLU A 160 -30.44 -15.01 -5.96
C GLU A 160 -31.01 -13.59 -6.02
N HIS A 161 -31.94 -13.24 -5.11
CA HIS A 161 -32.48 -11.88 -4.94
C HIS A 161 -33.15 -11.31 -6.19
N MET A 162 -33.89 -12.14 -6.93
CA MET A 162 -34.52 -11.72 -8.19
C MET A 162 -35.67 -10.74 -7.94
N GLY A 163 -35.78 -9.69 -8.76
CA GLY A 163 -36.90 -8.75 -8.66
C GLY A 163 -36.92 -7.92 -7.37
N ALA A 164 -35.78 -7.82 -6.67
CA ALA A 164 -35.64 -6.95 -5.52
C ALA A 164 -35.96 -5.50 -5.92
N VAL A 165 -36.79 -4.84 -5.13
CA VAL A 165 -37.04 -3.40 -5.24
C VAL A 165 -35.96 -2.70 -4.41
N GLU A 166 -35.37 -1.65 -4.95
CA GLU A 166 -34.40 -0.82 -4.25
C GLU A 166 -35.08 -0.13 -3.05
N PHE A 167 -34.40 -0.14 -1.92
CA PHE A 167 -34.78 0.60 -0.73
C PHE A 167 -33.65 1.57 -0.39
N GLN A 168 -34.00 2.81 -0.05
CA GLN A 168 -33.05 3.86 0.26
C GLN A 168 -33.22 4.30 1.71
N GLU A 169 -32.09 4.56 2.36
CA GLU A 169 -32.05 5.15 3.69
C GLU A 169 -32.08 6.68 3.55
N ASN A 170 -33.05 7.32 4.20
CA ASN A 170 -33.13 8.77 4.31
C ASN A 170 -32.84 9.17 5.75
N PHE A 171 -31.60 9.61 5.98
CA PHE A 171 -31.10 10.01 7.29
C PHE A 171 -31.81 11.25 7.85
N SER A 172 -32.19 12.19 6.98
CA SER A 172 -32.84 13.45 7.37
C SER A 172 -34.18 13.22 8.06
N ILE A 173 -34.95 12.23 7.59
CA ILE A 173 -36.26 11.85 8.20
C ILE A 173 -36.20 10.51 8.93
N ARG A 174 -34.99 9.97 9.17
CA ARG A 174 -34.75 8.68 9.85
C ARG A 174 -35.60 7.52 9.34
N SER A 175 -35.79 7.44 8.02
CA SER A 175 -36.66 6.43 7.38
C SER A 175 -35.89 5.51 6.44
N TYR A 176 -36.42 4.31 6.24
CA TYR A 176 -35.96 3.34 5.25
C TYR A 176 -37.17 2.89 4.44
N SER A 177 -37.21 3.23 3.16
CA SER A 177 -38.38 3.01 2.30
C SER A 177 -38.00 2.59 0.89
N SER A 178 -38.92 1.91 0.23
CA SER A 178 -38.78 1.49 -1.17
C SER A 178 -38.71 2.72 -2.08
N THR A 179 -37.79 2.72 -3.04
CA THR A 179 -37.73 3.73 -4.11
C THR A 179 -38.67 3.38 -5.27
N GLY A 180 -39.27 2.18 -5.26
CA GLY A 180 -40.08 1.65 -6.36
C GLY A 180 -39.29 1.23 -7.60
N LYS A 181 -37.96 1.41 -7.60
CA LYS A 181 -37.07 1.00 -8.71
C LYS A 181 -36.57 -0.42 -8.49
N VAL A 182 -36.22 -1.11 -9.57
CA VAL A 182 -35.56 -2.44 -9.47
C VAL A 182 -34.15 -2.23 -8.94
N GLN A 183 -33.73 -3.01 -7.94
CA GLN A 183 -32.37 -2.99 -7.41
C GLN A 183 -31.41 -3.66 -8.40
N PRO A 184 -30.46 -2.92 -9.01
CA PRO A 184 -29.46 -3.53 -9.87
C PRO A 184 -28.42 -4.26 -9.02
N LYS A 185 -28.49 -5.59 -8.95
CA LYS A 185 -27.40 -6.43 -8.45
C LYS A 185 -26.66 -6.98 -9.68
N LEU A 186 -25.56 -6.33 -10.06
CA LEU A 186 -24.68 -6.88 -11.09
C LEU A 186 -24.06 -8.18 -10.56
N PRO A 187 -24.18 -9.33 -11.25
CA PRO A 187 -23.30 -10.46 -10.96
C PRO A 187 -21.86 -9.96 -11.15
N SER A 188 -20.93 -10.46 -10.33
CA SER A 188 -19.50 -10.23 -10.54
C SER A 188 -19.17 -10.55 -11.99
N THR A 189 -19.04 -9.50 -12.81
CA THR A 189 -18.79 -9.61 -14.23
C THR A 189 -17.48 -10.38 -14.41
N PRO A 190 -17.34 -11.29 -15.39
CA PRO A 190 -16.02 -11.79 -15.77
C PRO A 190 -15.11 -10.58 -16.00
N MET A 191 -13.85 -10.64 -15.53
CA MET A 191 -12.84 -9.57 -15.61
C MET A 191 -13.11 -8.66 -16.80
N SER A 192 -13.74 -7.50 -16.56
CA SER A 192 -13.98 -6.53 -17.61
C SER A 192 -12.62 -6.10 -18.11
N SER A 193 -12.32 -6.39 -19.38
CA SER A 193 -11.06 -5.94 -19.99
C SER A 193 -11.04 -4.41 -19.95
N LEU A 194 -10.19 -3.85 -19.10
CA LEU A 194 -10.04 -2.40 -18.98
C LEU A 194 -9.57 -1.86 -20.34
N ASN A 195 -10.27 -0.85 -20.87
CA ASN A 195 -10.01 -0.30 -22.19
C ASN A 195 -10.20 1.22 -22.21
N ASN A 196 -9.13 1.94 -22.54
CA ASN A 196 -9.17 3.36 -22.88
C ASN A 196 -8.68 3.65 -24.32
N THR A 197 -8.63 2.61 -25.16
CA THR A 197 -8.07 2.64 -26.51
C THR A 197 -9.19 2.54 -27.57
N GLY A 198 -9.70 3.69 -28.01
CA GLY A 198 -10.50 3.83 -29.24
C GLY A 198 -11.93 3.27 -29.21
N GLY A 199 -12.21 2.18 -28.49
CA GLY A 199 -13.55 1.65 -28.23
C GLY A 199 -14.25 2.34 -27.05
N PRO A 200 -15.49 1.95 -26.71
CA PRO A 200 -16.19 2.48 -25.55
C PRO A 200 -15.32 2.43 -24.30
N LEU A 201 -15.32 3.53 -23.54
CA LEU A 201 -14.45 3.69 -22.38
C LEU A 201 -14.87 2.72 -21.27
N GLN A 202 -13.93 1.86 -20.85
CA GLN A 202 -14.10 0.84 -19.81
C GLN A 202 -12.93 0.96 -18.82
N VAL A 203 -13.02 1.90 -17.88
CA VAL A 203 -11.96 2.20 -16.90
C VAL A 203 -12.59 2.51 -15.54
N PRO A 204 -11.86 2.42 -14.41
CA PRO A 204 -12.39 2.85 -13.12
C PRO A 204 -13.02 4.25 -13.17
N GLY A 205 -14.25 4.36 -12.71
CA GLY A 205 -15.05 5.60 -12.73
C GLY A 205 -15.90 5.81 -13.99
N PHE A 206 -15.74 4.97 -15.03
CA PHE A 206 -16.53 5.04 -16.27
C PHE A 206 -17.06 3.65 -16.68
N GLY A 207 -18.20 3.63 -17.36
CA GLY A 207 -18.88 2.38 -17.69
C GLY A 207 -19.37 1.66 -16.43
N PRO A 208 -19.38 0.31 -16.38
CA PRO A 208 -19.82 -0.45 -15.21
C PRO A 208 -18.72 -0.65 -14.15
N ILE A 209 -17.58 0.06 -14.23
CA ILE A 209 -16.40 -0.19 -13.39
C ILE A 209 -16.31 0.89 -12.29
N PRO A 210 -16.38 0.52 -10.99
CA PRO A 210 -16.25 1.45 -9.88
C PRO A 210 -14.92 2.22 -9.87
N LEU A 211 -14.91 3.44 -9.33
CA LEU A 211 -13.68 4.27 -9.23
C LEU A 211 -12.58 3.60 -8.38
N ASN A 212 -12.98 2.87 -7.33
CA ASN A 212 -12.08 2.14 -6.44
C ASN A 212 -11.85 0.68 -6.87
N TYR A 213 -12.09 0.35 -8.14
CA TYR A 213 -11.90 -1.00 -8.66
C TYR A 213 -10.43 -1.41 -8.59
N GLU A 214 -10.18 -2.63 -8.11
CA GLU A 214 -8.86 -3.23 -8.08
C GLU A 214 -8.82 -4.62 -8.71
N LEU A 215 -7.69 -4.91 -9.36
CA LEU A 215 -7.39 -6.22 -9.92
C LEU A 215 -7.03 -7.19 -8.79
N PRO A 216 -7.59 -8.42 -8.82
CA PRO A 216 -7.43 -9.37 -7.72
C PRO A 216 -5.99 -9.90 -7.64
N PRO A 217 -5.37 -9.95 -6.46
CA PRO A 217 -4.05 -10.56 -6.28
C PRO A 217 -4.09 -12.10 -6.25
N PRO A 218 -2.95 -12.80 -6.46
CA PRO A 218 -1.62 -12.32 -6.89
C PRO A 218 -1.37 -12.46 -8.41
N LYS A 219 -0.34 -11.76 -8.93
CA LYS A 219 0.22 -11.81 -10.32
C LYS A 219 -0.54 -11.06 -11.43
N THR A 220 -1.55 -10.28 -11.10
CA THR A 220 -2.33 -9.47 -12.06
C THR A 220 -1.89 -8.00 -12.12
N ARG A 221 -1.09 -7.53 -11.15
CA ARG A 221 -0.65 -6.14 -10.97
C ARG A 221 0.69 -6.02 -10.22
N PHE A 222 1.31 -4.84 -10.25
CA PHE A 222 2.52 -4.55 -9.49
C PHE A 222 2.21 -4.25 -8.01
N ALA A 223 3.22 -4.41 -7.14
CA ALA A 223 3.11 -4.09 -5.72
C ALA A 223 2.99 -2.58 -5.48
N HIS A 224 2.18 -2.17 -4.49
CA HIS A 224 2.16 -0.78 -3.98
C HIS A 224 1.92 -0.73 -2.46
N GLY A 225 2.49 0.29 -1.81
CA GLY A 225 2.47 0.49 -0.37
C GLY A 225 1.20 1.17 0.17
N LEU A 226 0.27 1.56 -0.70
CA LEU A 226 -1.01 2.09 -0.25
C LEU A 226 -1.87 0.93 0.31
N VAL A 227 -1.76 0.67 1.62
CA VAL A 227 -2.56 -0.26 2.44
C VAL A 227 -2.23 -1.76 2.28
N GLU A 228 -1.63 -2.20 1.19
CA GLU A 228 -1.49 -3.63 0.88
C GLU A 228 -0.09 -4.21 1.04
N TYR A 229 0.91 -3.65 0.34
CA TYR A 229 2.28 -4.16 0.46
C TYR A 229 2.89 -3.72 1.78
N ARG A 230 3.25 -4.71 2.60
CA ARG A 230 4.09 -4.57 3.78
C ARG A 230 5.16 -5.63 3.74
N HIS A 231 6.40 -5.23 3.96
CA HIS A 231 7.51 -6.16 3.83
C HIS A 231 7.55 -7.18 4.96
N LEU A 232 7.82 -8.42 4.59
CA LEU A 232 7.92 -9.55 5.50
C LEU A 232 9.02 -10.51 5.01
N PRO A 233 9.96 -10.92 5.88
CA PRO A 233 10.13 -10.46 7.26
C PRO A 233 10.79 -9.08 7.34
N ARG A 234 10.55 -8.33 8.43
CA ARG A 234 11.21 -7.04 8.70
C ARG A 234 12.74 -7.16 8.63
N LEU A 235 13.41 -6.13 8.12
CA LEU A 235 14.87 -6.07 8.09
C LEU A 235 15.43 -6.04 9.52
N THR A 236 16.61 -6.61 9.74
CA THR A 236 17.24 -6.51 11.06
C THR A 236 17.95 -5.16 11.23
N LYS A 237 18.16 -4.72 12.47
CA LYS A 237 18.91 -3.49 12.81
C LYS A 237 20.30 -3.48 12.16
N ARG A 238 20.95 -4.65 12.13
CA ARG A 238 22.23 -4.86 11.44
C ARG A 238 22.12 -4.69 9.93
N GLU A 239 21.11 -5.26 9.29
CA GLU A 239 20.91 -5.08 7.84
C GLU A 239 20.65 -3.61 7.48
N MET A 240 19.93 -2.87 8.33
CA MET A 240 19.77 -1.43 8.16
C MET A 240 21.10 -0.67 8.27
N ALA A 241 21.99 -1.04 9.20
CA ALA A 241 23.34 -0.47 9.29
C ALA A 241 24.17 -0.76 8.03
N MET A 242 24.08 -1.99 7.49
CA MET A 242 24.75 -2.36 6.24
C MET A 242 24.29 -1.47 5.07
N LEU A 243 22.98 -1.25 4.94
CA LEU A 243 22.42 -0.37 3.90
C LEU A 243 22.91 1.08 4.04
N ARG A 244 22.99 1.62 5.26
CA ARG A 244 23.51 2.97 5.53
C ARG A 244 25.00 3.10 5.19
N VAL A 245 25.82 2.11 5.53
CA VAL A 245 27.25 2.09 5.18
C VAL A 245 27.44 2.06 3.66
N MET A 246 26.72 1.18 2.96
CA MET A 246 26.79 1.12 1.50
C MET A 246 26.35 2.43 0.87
N GLN A 247 25.29 3.05 1.39
CA GLN A 247 24.86 4.37 0.94
C GLN A 247 25.97 5.42 1.10
N HIS A 248 26.53 5.55 2.31
CA HIS A 248 27.61 6.52 2.61
C HIS A 248 28.78 6.38 1.64
N ILE A 249 29.19 5.15 1.33
CA ILE A 249 30.27 4.87 0.37
C ILE A 249 29.87 5.31 -1.05
N THR A 250 28.68 4.94 -1.53
CA THR A 250 28.23 5.27 -2.89
C THR A 250 28.00 6.76 -3.15
N GLU A 251 27.86 7.57 -2.09
CA GLU A 251 27.78 9.03 -2.20
C GLU A 251 29.15 9.70 -2.34
N GLN A 252 30.26 8.98 -2.08
CA GLN A 252 31.61 9.54 -2.20
C GLN A 252 32.05 9.65 -3.68
N PRO A 253 32.74 10.73 -4.09
CA PRO A 253 33.31 10.83 -5.42
C PRO A 253 34.32 9.70 -5.71
N GLY A 254 34.22 9.06 -6.87
CA GLY A 254 35.14 8.00 -7.29
C GLY A 254 35.01 6.68 -6.52
N TRP A 255 33.89 6.47 -5.82
CA TRP A 255 33.65 5.26 -5.02
C TRP A 255 33.80 3.96 -5.83
N ASP A 256 33.31 3.96 -7.07
CA ASP A 256 33.35 2.82 -7.98
C ASP A 256 34.79 2.45 -8.38
N GLN A 257 35.62 3.45 -8.65
CA GLN A 257 37.04 3.25 -8.96
C GLN A 257 37.83 2.76 -7.75
N ALA A 258 37.52 3.27 -6.55
CA ALA A 258 38.16 2.84 -5.32
C ALA A 258 37.85 1.36 -4.98
N LEU A 259 36.61 0.91 -5.21
CA LEU A 259 36.21 -0.49 -4.94
C LEU A 259 36.77 -1.51 -5.92
N LEU A 260 36.97 -1.10 -7.18
CA LEU A 260 37.52 -1.94 -8.24
C LEU A 260 39.05 -1.83 -8.37
N GLY A 261 39.64 -0.83 -7.71
CA GLY A 261 41.08 -0.62 -7.67
C GLY A 261 41.81 -1.63 -6.78
N PRO A 262 43.13 -1.77 -6.94
CA PRO A 262 43.97 -2.65 -6.11
C PRO A 262 44.38 -2.02 -4.77
N ASP A 263 44.04 -0.75 -4.51
CA ASP A 263 44.45 -0.02 -3.31
C ASP A 263 43.34 -0.04 -2.24
N ASP A 264 43.56 -0.80 -1.17
CA ASP A 264 42.63 -0.95 -0.06
C ASP A 264 42.71 0.19 0.97
N THR A 265 43.56 1.21 0.78
CA THR A 265 43.71 2.32 1.73
C THR A 265 42.38 3.04 1.99
N GLN A 266 41.61 3.28 0.93
CA GLN A 266 40.30 3.93 1.04
C GLN A 266 39.25 3.01 1.69
N LEU A 267 39.29 1.70 1.40
CA LEU A 267 38.41 0.71 2.03
C LEU A 267 38.69 0.60 3.54
N ALA A 268 39.96 0.60 3.94
CA ALA A 268 40.34 0.59 5.35
C ALA A 268 39.83 1.83 6.10
N LYS A 269 39.89 3.01 5.45
CA LYS A 269 39.33 4.24 6.01
C LYS A 269 37.81 4.15 6.17
N TRP A 270 37.09 3.71 5.13
CA TRP A 270 35.62 3.53 5.23
C TRP A 270 35.23 2.49 6.27
N HIS A 271 36.01 1.42 6.45
CA HIS A 271 35.76 0.44 7.49
C HIS A 271 35.87 1.06 8.89
N GLN A 272 36.90 1.87 9.13
CA GLN A 272 37.07 2.59 10.40
C GLN A 272 35.90 3.56 10.65
N GLU A 273 35.46 4.30 9.63
CA GLU A 273 34.30 5.19 9.71
C GLU A 273 32.99 4.43 10.00
N ALA A 274 32.80 3.28 9.34
CA ALA A 274 31.63 2.43 9.52
C ALA A 274 31.56 1.86 10.94
N VAL A 275 32.67 1.32 11.47
CA VAL A 275 32.76 0.81 12.84
C VAL A 275 32.61 1.94 13.87
N ALA A 276 33.09 3.15 13.58
CA ALA A 276 32.90 4.29 14.47
C ALA A 276 31.44 4.79 14.52
N THR A 277 30.69 4.60 13.44
CA THR A 277 29.32 5.14 13.30
C THR A 277 28.24 4.12 13.69
N GLU A 278 28.41 2.87 13.25
CA GLU A 278 27.43 1.78 13.42
C GLU A 278 27.89 0.75 14.47
N GLU A 279 29.06 0.98 15.08
CA GLU A 279 29.61 0.20 16.19
C GLU A 279 29.66 -1.30 15.90
N PHE A 280 29.03 -2.10 16.77
CA PHE A 280 29.05 -3.56 16.73
C PHE A 280 28.22 -4.16 15.59
N LEU A 281 27.36 -3.37 14.92
CA LEU A 281 26.52 -3.87 13.84
C LEU A 281 27.35 -4.18 12.59
N ILE A 282 28.47 -3.47 12.38
CA ILE A 282 29.41 -3.74 11.28
C ILE A 282 30.47 -4.73 11.78
N SER A 283 30.06 -5.99 11.89
CA SER A 283 30.96 -7.13 12.09
C SER A 283 31.78 -7.40 10.83
N ALA A 284 32.81 -8.25 10.94
CA ALA A 284 33.57 -8.70 9.78
C ALA A 284 32.67 -9.35 8.70
N PRO A 285 31.75 -10.29 9.01
CA PRO A 285 30.80 -10.81 8.00
C PRO A 285 29.91 -9.73 7.36
N ALA A 286 29.46 -8.73 8.12
CA ALA A 286 28.64 -7.64 7.59
C ALA A 286 29.46 -6.73 6.66
N TRP A 287 30.69 -6.40 7.03
CA TRP A 287 31.60 -5.63 6.20
C TRP A 287 31.96 -6.34 4.89
N ASP A 288 32.33 -7.63 4.98
CA ASP A 288 32.67 -8.43 3.81
C ASP A 288 31.50 -8.53 2.83
N TRP A 289 30.27 -8.66 3.34
CA TRP A 289 29.06 -8.61 2.53
C TRP A 289 28.87 -7.25 1.85
N CYS A 290 28.97 -6.15 2.60
CA CYS A 290 28.85 -4.80 2.05
C CYS A 290 29.85 -4.57 0.91
N ILE A 291 31.10 -5.00 1.06
CA ILE A 291 32.13 -4.83 0.02
C ILE A 291 31.85 -5.71 -1.21
N ALA A 292 31.39 -6.95 -1.03
CA ALA A 292 31.01 -7.80 -2.15
C ALA A 292 29.87 -7.17 -2.97
N GLU A 293 28.82 -6.70 -2.29
CA GLU A 293 27.69 -6.04 -2.93
C GLU A 293 28.08 -4.72 -3.61
N LEU A 294 28.90 -3.90 -2.94
CA LEU A 294 29.39 -2.64 -3.50
C LEU A 294 30.25 -2.85 -4.74
N ARG A 295 31.05 -3.92 -4.81
CA ARG A 295 31.85 -4.24 -6.00
C ARG A 295 30.98 -4.61 -7.20
N ASP A 296 29.94 -5.42 -7.00
CA ASP A 296 28.98 -5.75 -8.06
C ASP A 296 28.22 -4.50 -8.52
N LYS A 297 27.82 -3.63 -7.57
CA LYS A 297 27.21 -2.34 -7.86
C LYS A 297 28.14 -1.40 -8.62
N ALA A 298 29.44 -1.38 -8.30
CA ALA A 298 30.43 -0.58 -9.00
C ALA A 298 30.59 -1.02 -10.47
N GLN A 299 30.61 -2.32 -10.73
CA GLN A 299 30.63 -2.87 -12.10
C GLN A 299 29.37 -2.47 -12.87
N SER A 300 28.18 -2.73 -12.29
CA SER A 300 26.91 -2.36 -12.90
C SER A 300 26.79 -0.84 -13.15
N TRP A 301 27.32 -0.01 -12.25
CA TRP A 301 27.35 1.44 -12.41
C TRP A 301 28.19 1.87 -13.61
N GLN A 302 29.39 1.29 -13.77
CA GLN A 302 30.27 1.58 -14.91
C GLN A 302 29.67 1.12 -16.25
N GLU A 303 28.98 -0.02 -16.26
CA GLU A 303 28.37 -0.59 -17.47
C GLU A 303 27.08 0.12 -17.88
N THR A 304 26.22 0.46 -16.91
CA THR A 304 24.84 0.86 -17.17
C THR A 304 24.51 2.29 -16.77
N GLY A 305 25.34 2.93 -15.96
CA GLY A 305 25.07 4.22 -15.34
C GLY A 305 23.91 4.22 -14.35
N ARG A 306 23.52 3.04 -13.83
CA ARG A 306 22.45 2.86 -12.83
C ARG A 306 22.99 2.24 -11.54
N LEU A 307 22.50 2.74 -10.41
CA LEU A 307 22.86 2.31 -9.06
C LEU A 307 21.60 2.08 -8.24
N LEU A 308 21.50 0.89 -7.64
CA LEU A 308 20.44 0.56 -6.69
C LEU A 308 20.90 0.86 -5.26
N VAL A 309 20.17 1.77 -4.62
CA VAL A 309 20.34 2.22 -3.24
C VAL A 309 19.20 1.63 -2.41
N PHE A 310 19.46 1.37 -1.13
CA PHE A 310 18.53 0.69 -0.21
C PHE A 310 18.01 -0.64 -0.74
N ASP A 311 18.87 -1.36 -1.48
CA ASP A 311 18.52 -2.61 -2.15
C ASP A 311 18.10 -3.67 -1.13
N SER A 312 16.79 -3.86 -1.00
CA SER A 312 16.17 -4.80 -0.08
C SER A 312 14.98 -5.43 -0.81
N SER A 313 13.83 -5.54 -0.15
CA SER A 313 12.59 -5.92 -0.80
C SER A 313 12.09 -4.87 -1.80
N SER A 314 12.39 -3.61 -1.54
CA SER A 314 12.20 -2.49 -2.44
C SER A 314 13.55 -1.77 -2.60
N ALA A 315 13.74 -1.06 -3.71
CA ALA A 315 15.00 -0.38 -3.98
C ALA A 315 14.75 0.98 -4.62
N VAL A 316 15.70 1.89 -4.45
CA VAL A 316 15.73 3.19 -5.13
C VAL A 316 16.81 3.14 -6.20
N CYS A 317 16.47 3.47 -7.44
CA CYS A 317 17.41 3.49 -8.56
C CYS A 317 17.85 4.93 -8.86
N GLN A 318 19.14 5.20 -8.69
CA GLN A 318 19.79 6.38 -9.25
C GLN A 318 20.30 6.08 -10.65
N ALA A 319 20.12 7.00 -11.60
CA ALA A 319 20.61 6.83 -12.96
C ALA A 319 21.19 8.12 -13.52
N ASN A 320 22.31 8.02 -14.22
CA ASN A 320 22.82 9.10 -15.04
C ASN A 320 22.01 9.22 -16.34
N VAL A 321 21.68 10.45 -16.73
CA VAL A 321 21.03 10.73 -18.02
C VAL A 321 21.99 11.50 -18.91
N PRO A 322 22.76 10.82 -19.77
CA PRO A 322 23.61 11.53 -20.72
C PRO A 322 22.74 12.34 -21.71
N LEU A 323 23.20 13.56 -22.04
CA LEU A 323 22.77 14.35 -23.23
C LEU A 323 21.48 15.20 -23.15
N LEU A 324 21.07 15.72 -21.98
CA LEU A 324 19.85 16.54 -21.90
C LEU A 324 19.95 17.90 -21.21
N GLN A 325 21.03 18.19 -20.48
CA GLN A 325 21.00 19.23 -19.45
C GLN A 325 20.70 20.66 -19.94
N LYS A 326 21.45 21.18 -20.92
CA LYS A 326 21.27 22.60 -21.36
C LYS A 326 19.98 22.84 -22.13
N ASP A 327 19.60 21.90 -22.99
CA ASP A 327 18.44 22.05 -23.85
C ASP A 327 17.15 21.96 -23.02
N ILE A 328 17.05 20.99 -22.11
CA ILE A 328 15.86 20.84 -21.25
C ILE A 328 15.72 22.01 -20.25
N GLN A 329 16.83 22.53 -19.71
CA GLN A 329 16.80 23.74 -18.87
C GLN A 329 16.20 24.93 -19.62
N THR A 330 16.59 25.11 -20.89
CA THR A 330 16.09 26.20 -21.74
C THR A 330 14.59 26.06 -22.00
N GLU A 331 14.12 24.85 -22.32
CA GLU A 331 12.69 24.61 -22.57
C GLU A 331 11.84 24.74 -21.30
N VAL A 332 12.32 24.27 -20.14
CA VAL A 332 11.61 24.45 -18.86
C VAL A 332 11.56 25.92 -18.45
N ALA A 333 12.63 26.70 -18.70
CA ALA A 333 12.63 28.14 -18.42
C ALA A 333 11.58 28.93 -19.24
N ARG A 334 11.17 28.43 -20.41
CA ARG A 334 10.11 29.05 -21.23
C ARG A 334 8.71 28.91 -20.63
N LEU A 335 8.50 27.98 -19.69
CA LEU A 335 7.23 27.84 -18.98
C LEU A 335 6.94 29.03 -18.03
N GLY A 336 7.93 29.88 -17.79
CA GLY A 336 7.80 31.10 -16.99
C GLY A 336 8.14 30.89 -15.52
N MET A 337 7.66 31.81 -14.68
CA MET A 337 7.92 31.79 -13.24
C MET A 337 6.78 31.12 -12.48
N GLN A 338 7.16 30.33 -11.49
CA GLN A 338 6.23 29.73 -10.54
C GLN A 338 5.75 30.82 -9.55
N SER A 339 4.44 30.90 -9.32
CA SER A 339 3.85 31.94 -8.46
C SER A 339 4.07 31.69 -6.98
N ASN A 340 4.10 30.42 -6.56
CA ASN A 340 4.45 29.95 -5.21
C ASN A 340 4.85 28.46 -5.25
N HIS A 341 5.48 27.95 -4.20
CA HIS A 341 5.93 26.53 -4.14
C HIS A 341 4.81 25.51 -4.37
N ASP A 342 3.56 25.85 -4.02
CA ASP A 342 2.41 24.98 -4.18
C ASP A 342 1.82 24.98 -5.60
N SER A 343 2.36 25.75 -6.55
CA SER A 343 1.85 25.83 -7.92
C SER A 343 2.89 25.42 -8.95
N PRO A 344 3.07 24.11 -9.21
CA PRO A 344 3.99 23.60 -10.22
C PRO A 344 3.81 24.31 -11.58
N LEU A 345 4.91 24.46 -12.34
CA LEU A 345 4.91 24.98 -13.71
C LEU A 345 4.06 24.12 -14.65
N VAL A 346 4.06 22.80 -14.45
CA VAL A 346 3.10 21.88 -15.05
C VAL A 346 2.48 21.09 -13.91
N ASP A 347 1.23 21.40 -13.62
CA ASP A 347 0.48 20.86 -12.49
C ASP A 347 -0.61 19.89 -12.99
N PRO A 348 -0.52 18.59 -12.68
CA PRO A 348 -1.53 17.61 -13.12
C PRO A 348 -2.90 17.85 -12.48
N SER A 349 -2.94 18.52 -11.33
CA SER A 349 -4.16 18.86 -10.59
C SER A 349 -4.88 20.08 -11.12
N GLU A 350 -4.26 20.87 -12.02
CA GLU A 350 -4.91 22.01 -12.66
C GLU A 350 -5.80 21.51 -13.81
N PHE A 351 -6.97 22.13 -14.03
CA PHE A 351 -7.97 21.62 -14.99
C PHE A 351 -8.34 20.14 -14.74
N PRO A 352 -8.77 19.76 -13.52
CA PRO A 352 -9.10 18.38 -13.19
C PRO A 352 -10.30 17.89 -14.02
N LEU A 353 -10.44 16.58 -14.16
CA LEU A 353 -11.67 15.98 -14.65
C LEU A 353 -12.78 16.20 -13.62
N VAL A 354 -13.93 16.67 -14.07
CA VAL A 354 -15.14 16.90 -13.27
C VAL A 354 -16.28 16.09 -13.89
N TYR A 355 -16.84 15.15 -13.13
CA TYR A 355 -18.00 14.36 -13.60
C TYR A 355 -19.18 15.26 -13.97
N ASP A 356 -19.97 14.82 -14.95
CA ASP A 356 -21.11 15.53 -15.56
C ASP A 356 -20.79 16.90 -16.18
N ARG A 357 -19.50 17.21 -16.24
CA ARG A 357 -18.95 18.40 -16.85
C ARG A 357 -17.97 17.92 -17.91
N SER A 358 -16.72 17.65 -17.55
CA SER A 358 -15.59 17.46 -18.47
C SER A 358 -15.94 16.67 -19.76
N PRO A 359 -15.47 17.14 -20.93
CA PRO A 359 -15.81 16.54 -22.22
C PRO A 359 -15.07 15.21 -22.46
N VAL A 360 -15.68 14.09 -22.04
CA VAL A 360 -15.10 12.74 -22.17
C VAL A 360 -15.65 12.00 -23.39
N LEU A 361 -14.75 11.34 -24.15
CA LEU A 361 -15.06 10.46 -25.28
C LEU A 361 -15.53 9.06 -24.81
N VAL A 362 -16.67 8.98 -24.11
CA VAL A 362 -17.17 7.74 -23.49
C VAL A 362 -17.53 6.66 -24.52
N LYS A 363 -18.03 7.08 -25.69
CA LYS A 363 -18.42 6.15 -26.78
C LYS A 363 -17.24 5.60 -27.57
N GLY A 364 -16.03 6.07 -27.29
CA GLY A 364 -14.80 5.73 -28.00
C GLY A 364 -14.20 6.91 -28.76
N GLY A 365 -12.98 6.71 -29.26
CA GLY A 365 -12.14 7.76 -29.84
C GLY A 365 -10.81 7.95 -29.11
N ARG A 366 -9.96 8.83 -29.65
CA ARG A 366 -8.66 9.21 -29.10
C ARG A 366 -8.42 10.69 -29.40
N VAL A 367 -8.14 11.47 -28.37
CA VAL A 367 -7.61 12.83 -28.54
C VAL A 367 -6.16 12.71 -29.04
N SER A 368 -5.91 13.23 -30.24
CA SER A 368 -4.58 13.22 -30.86
C SER A 368 -3.71 14.34 -30.29
N LEU A 369 -2.39 14.13 -30.26
CA LEU A 369 -1.44 15.19 -29.93
C LEU A 369 -1.36 16.26 -31.03
N ASP A 370 -1.53 15.86 -32.29
CA ASP A 370 -1.39 16.76 -33.46
C ASP A 370 -2.60 17.67 -33.67
N ASP A 371 -3.79 17.20 -33.30
CA ASP A 371 -5.02 17.98 -33.31
C ASP A 371 -5.91 17.53 -32.13
N PRO A 372 -5.77 18.18 -30.97
CA PRO A 372 -6.55 17.87 -29.79
C PRO A 372 -8.05 18.21 -29.92
N TRP A 373 -8.46 18.99 -30.91
CA TRP A 373 -9.81 19.55 -31.04
C TRP A 373 -10.68 18.84 -32.07
N LEU A 374 -10.10 17.93 -32.86
CA LEU A 374 -10.77 17.19 -33.93
C LEU A 374 -12.10 16.52 -33.51
N LEU A 375 -12.22 16.08 -32.25
CA LEU A 375 -13.36 15.29 -31.76
C LEU A 375 -14.34 16.08 -30.88
N THR A 376 -14.26 17.42 -30.87
CA THR A 376 -15.12 18.31 -30.08
C THR A 376 -16.63 18.09 -30.24
N GLY A 377 -17.09 17.62 -31.40
CA GLY A 377 -18.50 17.30 -31.65
C GLY A 377 -18.95 15.87 -31.30
N GLN A 378 -18.08 15.04 -30.73
CA GLN A 378 -18.35 13.60 -30.47
C GLN A 378 -18.47 13.24 -28.98
N THR A 379 -18.39 14.22 -28.09
CA THR A 379 -18.57 14.04 -26.65
C THR A 379 -20.04 13.97 -26.27
N THR A 380 -20.39 13.18 -25.26
CA THR A 380 -21.77 13.09 -24.74
C THR A 380 -22.06 14.22 -23.75
N GLU A 381 -23.21 14.89 -23.87
CA GLU A 381 -23.64 15.98 -22.96
C GLU A 381 -24.15 15.48 -21.59
N GLU A 382 -24.58 14.22 -21.50
CA GLU A 382 -25.06 13.59 -20.26
C GLU A 382 -24.21 12.35 -19.94
N LEU A 383 -23.45 12.42 -18.85
CA LEU A 383 -22.83 11.25 -18.23
C LEU A 383 -23.85 10.63 -17.25
N PRO A 384 -23.88 9.29 -17.08
CA PRO A 384 -24.70 8.69 -16.03
C PRO A 384 -24.17 9.14 -14.65
N ALA A 385 -25.06 9.59 -13.77
CA ALA A 385 -24.73 9.98 -12.40
C ALA A 385 -23.95 8.85 -11.71
N HIS A 386 -22.80 9.21 -11.12
CA HIS A 386 -21.90 8.27 -10.48
C HIS A 386 -22.56 7.70 -9.20
N PRO A 387 -22.36 6.42 -8.82
CA PRO A 387 -23.00 5.81 -7.64
C PRO A 387 -22.66 6.43 -6.28
N LEU A 388 -21.85 7.49 -6.26
CA LEU A 388 -21.35 8.19 -5.08
C LEU A 388 -21.37 9.69 -5.40
N ASP A 389 -22.55 10.31 -5.38
CA ASP A 389 -22.72 11.75 -5.61
C ASP A 389 -22.11 12.58 -4.48
N GLN A 390 -20.81 12.89 -4.64
CA GLN A 390 -20.14 14.12 -4.23
C GLN A 390 -19.07 14.40 -5.30
N MET A 391 -18.73 15.68 -5.55
CA MET A 391 -17.71 16.09 -6.54
C MET A 391 -16.45 15.21 -6.44
N GLN A 392 -16.26 14.32 -7.42
CA GLN A 392 -15.07 13.50 -7.53
C GLN A 392 -14.24 14.03 -8.68
N PHE A 393 -12.95 14.22 -8.42
CA PHE A 393 -12.01 14.76 -9.37
C PHE A 393 -10.99 13.66 -9.71
N ALA A 394 -10.60 13.58 -10.98
CA ALA A 394 -9.44 12.77 -11.39
C ALA A 394 -8.43 13.69 -12.07
N SER A 395 -7.13 13.45 -11.87
CA SER A 395 -6.08 14.15 -12.62
C SER A 395 -5.87 13.48 -13.98
N PRO A 396 -6.27 14.09 -15.10
CA PRO A 396 -5.91 13.57 -16.40
C PRO A 396 -4.46 13.96 -16.65
N THR A 397 -3.55 13.01 -16.81
CA THR A 397 -2.27 13.32 -17.46
C THR A 397 -1.70 12.06 -18.03
N MET A 398 -1.67 11.90 -19.38
CA MET A 398 -0.78 10.89 -19.92
C MET A 398 -0.35 10.83 -21.40
N PRO A 399 0.92 10.43 -21.70
CA PRO A 399 1.37 9.82 -22.99
C PRO A 399 1.51 8.27 -23.12
N THR A 400 0.80 7.63 -24.05
CA THR A 400 1.05 6.19 -24.37
C THR A 400 2.14 6.00 -25.45
N PRO A 401 3.19 5.18 -25.24
CA PRO A 401 4.17 4.85 -26.28
C PRO A 401 3.60 3.84 -27.29
N ASP A 402 3.66 4.17 -28.59
CA ASP A 402 3.39 3.22 -29.67
C ASP A 402 4.72 2.54 -30.09
N GLY A 403 4.69 1.21 -30.18
CA GLY A 403 5.86 0.35 -30.26
C GLY A 403 6.84 0.58 -31.43
N THR A 404 8.00 1.14 -31.10
CA THR A 404 9.36 0.75 -31.52
C THR A 404 10.31 1.16 -30.38
N THR A 405 11.62 0.95 -30.45
CA THR A 405 12.58 1.39 -29.40
C THR A 405 12.58 2.92 -29.15
N ASP A 406 11.80 3.69 -29.91
CA ASP A 406 11.46 5.09 -29.65
C ASP A 406 10.15 5.21 -28.87
N VAL A 407 10.20 5.70 -27.63
CA VAL A 407 9.00 6.12 -26.87
C VAL A 407 8.40 7.38 -27.51
N ARG A 408 7.07 7.39 -27.70
CA ARG A 408 6.33 8.55 -28.20
C ARG A 408 5.21 8.97 -27.27
N ILE A 409 5.03 10.28 -27.12
CA ILE A 409 3.87 10.89 -26.48
C ILE A 409 2.77 11.04 -27.53
N THR A 410 1.56 10.57 -27.22
CA THR A 410 0.47 10.50 -28.22
C THR A 410 -0.79 11.28 -27.85
N SER A 411 -0.80 11.87 -26.67
CA SER A 411 -1.88 12.69 -26.13
C SER A 411 -1.25 13.81 -25.32
N TYR A 412 -1.95 14.94 -25.23
CA TYR A 412 -1.39 16.11 -24.55
C TYR A 412 -1.17 15.82 -23.06
N VAL A 413 -0.12 16.40 -22.49
CA VAL A 413 0.10 16.52 -21.05
C VAL A 413 -0.80 17.66 -20.58
N ASN A 414 -1.63 17.38 -19.57
CA ASN A 414 -2.52 18.39 -19.01
C ASN A 414 -1.74 19.61 -18.56
N ASN A 415 -2.27 20.79 -18.85
CA ASN A 415 -1.62 22.08 -18.61
C ASN A 415 -0.29 22.30 -19.36
N LEU A 416 0.01 21.51 -20.41
CA LEU A 416 1.19 21.71 -21.25
C LEU A 416 0.83 21.65 -22.74
N HIS A 417 0.74 22.82 -23.39
CA HIS A 417 0.26 22.93 -24.76
C HIS A 417 1.17 22.18 -25.75
N PRO A 418 0.67 21.26 -26.58
CA PRO A 418 1.49 20.39 -27.43
C PRO A 418 2.27 21.13 -28.52
N HIS A 419 1.64 22.09 -29.21
CA HIS A 419 2.32 22.84 -30.28
C HIS A 419 3.39 23.82 -29.77
N HIS A 420 3.08 24.58 -28.71
CA HIS A 420 4.02 25.55 -28.14
C HIS A 420 5.23 24.89 -27.44
N ASN A 421 5.07 23.66 -26.93
CA ASN A 421 6.07 22.99 -26.11
C ASN A 421 6.66 21.73 -26.78
N LYS A 422 6.61 21.63 -28.12
CA LYS A 422 7.03 20.43 -28.87
C LYS A 422 8.42 19.89 -28.49
N ASN A 423 9.39 20.78 -28.27
CA ASN A 423 10.74 20.37 -27.85
C ASN A 423 10.74 19.78 -26.44
N LEU A 424 9.98 20.36 -25.51
CA LEU A 424 9.85 19.82 -24.15
C LEU A 424 9.20 18.44 -24.18
N TYR A 425 8.19 18.20 -25.02
CA TYR A 425 7.63 16.85 -25.23
C TYR A 425 8.70 15.85 -25.69
N ALA A 426 9.56 16.22 -26.64
CA ALA A 426 10.67 15.36 -27.08
C ALA A 426 11.69 15.07 -25.95
N HIS A 427 11.92 16.03 -25.04
CA HIS A 427 12.74 15.79 -23.85
C HIS A 427 12.05 14.88 -22.84
N LEU A 428 10.74 15.04 -22.62
CA LEU A 428 9.94 14.16 -21.77
C LEU A 428 9.94 12.72 -22.29
N GLU A 429 9.83 12.50 -23.61
CA GLU A 429 9.97 11.17 -24.22
C GLU A 429 11.29 10.49 -23.84
N ARG A 430 12.41 11.21 -23.97
CA ARG A 430 13.75 10.70 -23.61
C ARG A 430 13.86 10.41 -22.12
N LEU A 431 13.32 11.28 -21.26
CA LEU A 431 13.28 11.02 -19.82
C LEU A 431 12.45 9.77 -19.49
N ILE A 432 11.32 9.56 -20.15
CA ILE A 432 10.50 8.36 -19.98
C ILE A 432 11.28 7.10 -20.40
N VAL A 433 12.05 7.14 -21.50
CA VAL A 433 12.92 6.01 -21.90
C VAL A 433 13.91 5.66 -20.79
N CYS A 434 14.58 6.65 -20.22
CA CYS A 434 15.51 6.44 -19.11
C CYS A 434 14.79 5.91 -17.86
N SER A 435 13.61 6.45 -17.55
CA SER A 435 12.78 6.01 -16.43
C SER A 435 12.29 4.57 -16.58
N ILE A 436 11.92 4.11 -17.78
CA ILE A 436 11.50 2.72 -18.03
C ILE A 436 12.61 1.74 -17.61
N SER A 437 13.86 2.07 -17.92
CA SER A 437 15.00 1.22 -17.51
C SER A 437 15.12 1.16 -15.99
N SER A 438 14.96 2.28 -15.28
CA SER A 438 14.95 2.33 -13.82
C SER A 438 13.72 1.64 -13.20
N TRP A 439 12.54 1.75 -13.84
CA TRP A 439 11.31 1.10 -13.39
C TRP A 439 11.36 -0.41 -13.48
N ASN A 440 11.98 -0.94 -14.56
CA ASN A 440 12.23 -2.38 -14.70
C ASN A 440 13.07 -2.95 -13.55
N GLU A 441 13.98 -2.15 -12.99
CA GLU A 441 14.79 -2.54 -11.86
C GLU A 441 13.96 -2.54 -10.56
N ILE A 442 13.15 -1.52 -10.31
CA ILE A 442 12.54 -1.34 -8.98
C ILE A 442 11.16 -2.00 -8.80
N LEU A 443 10.46 -2.34 -9.90
CA LEU A 443 9.12 -2.93 -9.84
C LEU A 443 9.17 -4.45 -9.64
N PHE A 444 8.16 -4.97 -8.94
CA PHE A 444 7.91 -6.40 -8.77
C PHE A 444 6.41 -6.67 -8.57
N TYR A 445 6.00 -7.93 -8.69
CA TYR A 445 4.59 -8.35 -8.63
C TYR A 445 4.19 -8.88 -7.24
N GLY A 446 2.92 -8.66 -6.87
CA GLY A 446 2.30 -9.29 -5.71
C GLY A 446 2.33 -8.44 -4.44
N GLU A 447 1.85 -9.01 -3.34
CA GLU A 447 1.50 -8.25 -2.12
C GLU A 447 2.35 -8.60 -0.90
N ALA A 448 3.21 -9.61 -1.02
CA ALA A 448 3.89 -10.19 0.15
C ALA A 448 5.41 -10.30 0.00
N ARG A 449 5.97 -10.13 -1.20
CA ARG A 449 7.38 -10.45 -1.48
C ARG A 449 8.01 -9.35 -2.31
N GLY A 450 9.16 -8.84 -1.87
CA GLY A 450 9.94 -7.84 -2.60
C GLY A 450 10.82 -8.41 -3.70
N ARG A 451 11.69 -7.55 -4.25
CA ARG A 451 12.69 -7.85 -5.30
C ARG A 451 13.79 -8.81 -4.84
N HIS A 452 14.34 -8.62 -3.65
CA HIS A 452 15.36 -9.52 -3.09
C HIS A 452 14.91 -10.00 -1.70
N PRO A 453 15.33 -11.21 -1.28
CA PRO A 453 15.19 -11.61 0.10
C PRO A 453 16.07 -10.73 1.01
N PRO A 454 15.75 -10.64 2.31
CA PRO A 454 16.66 -10.00 3.27
C PRO A 454 18.00 -10.73 3.30
N ARG A 455 19.09 -9.98 3.56
CA ARG A 455 20.43 -10.53 3.75
C ARG A 455 20.51 -11.39 5.01
N ILE A 456 19.70 -11.05 6.01
CA ILE A 456 19.63 -11.70 7.31
C ILE A 456 18.20 -12.17 7.56
N LEU A 457 17.98 -13.49 7.52
CA LEU A 457 16.66 -14.10 7.74
C LEU A 457 16.58 -14.71 9.13
N THR A 458 15.78 -14.12 10.01
CA THR A 458 15.54 -14.66 11.36
C THR A 458 14.13 -14.36 11.85
N TYR A 459 13.58 -15.28 12.63
CA TYR A 459 12.32 -15.10 13.38
C TYR A 459 12.54 -15.17 14.89
N GLY A 460 13.78 -15.27 15.34
CA GLY A 460 14.10 -15.51 16.75
C GLY A 460 15.52 -15.16 17.14
N CYS A 461 15.84 -15.39 18.41
CA CYS A 461 17.16 -15.22 19.00
C CYS A 461 17.43 -16.29 20.05
N HIS A 462 18.63 -16.88 20.04
CA HIS A 462 19.08 -17.72 21.15
C HIS A 462 19.57 -16.83 22.30
N ILE A 463 19.04 -17.06 23.49
CA ILE A 463 19.42 -16.33 24.69
C ILE A 463 20.32 -17.20 25.58
N GLU A 464 21.55 -16.77 25.73
CA GLU A 464 22.51 -17.37 26.63
C GLU A 464 22.26 -16.92 28.06
N ASN A 465 22.47 -17.80 29.04
CA ASN A 465 22.35 -17.53 30.48
C ASN A 465 20.97 -17.06 31.00
N LEU A 466 19.88 -17.20 30.24
CA LEU A 466 18.56 -16.67 30.64
C LEU A 466 18.08 -17.19 32.01
N GLN A 467 18.43 -18.44 32.32
CA GLN A 467 18.13 -19.10 33.58
C GLN A 467 19.38 -19.75 34.18
N GLU A 468 20.50 -19.02 34.16
CA GLU A 468 21.77 -19.51 34.72
C GLU A 468 21.56 -20.21 36.07
N LYS A 469 21.91 -21.50 36.11
CA LYS A 469 21.87 -22.32 37.32
C LYS A 469 23.11 -22.01 38.14
N HIS A 470 23.01 -21.03 39.02
CA HIS A 470 24.10 -20.63 39.91
C HIS A 470 23.81 -21.03 41.36
N GLU A 471 24.84 -21.46 42.09
CA GLU A 471 24.73 -21.90 43.49
C GLU A 471 24.20 -20.81 44.43
N VAL A 472 24.47 -19.55 44.09
CA VAL A 472 23.94 -18.39 44.82
C VAL A 472 22.42 -18.45 44.95
N PHE A 473 21.69 -19.00 43.98
CA PHE A 473 20.22 -19.09 44.03
C PHE A 473 19.70 -20.26 44.87
N LYS A 474 20.54 -21.22 45.25
CA LYS A 474 20.15 -22.25 46.22
C LYS A 474 19.83 -21.56 47.55
N CYS A 475 18.67 -21.90 48.12
CA CYS A 475 18.18 -21.35 49.39
C CYS A 475 17.77 -19.86 49.38
N LEU A 476 17.71 -19.18 48.20
CA LEU A 476 17.16 -17.82 48.06
C LEU A 476 15.67 -17.84 47.70
N CYS A 477 14.82 -18.37 48.59
CA CYS A 477 13.38 -18.43 48.38
C CYS A 477 12.67 -17.16 48.89
N PRO A 478 12.02 -16.35 48.02
CA PRO A 478 11.45 -15.07 48.42
C PRO A 478 10.24 -15.18 49.37
N ALA A 479 9.69 -16.37 49.61
CA ALA A 479 8.52 -16.55 50.46
C ALA A 479 8.84 -16.60 51.97
N ILE A 480 10.11 -16.66 52.38
CA ILE A 480 10.54 -17.08 53.72
C ILE A 480 11.55 -16.08 54.32
N HIS A 481 11.60 -15.94 55.66
CA HIS A 481 12.62 -15.13 56.33
C HIS A 481 13.95 -15.90 56.39
N TRP A 482 15.10 -15.23 56.37
CA TRP A 482 16.38 -15.95 56.31
C TRP A 482 16.59 -16.89 57.51
N SER A 483 16.09 -16.52 58.68
CA SER A 483 16.18 -17.32 59.92
C SER A 483 15.42 -18.65 59.88
N ASP A 484 14.52 -18.85 58.92
CA ASP A 484 13.81 -20.12 58.74
C ASP A 484 14.57 -21.09 57.81
N ILE A 485 15.67 -20.62 57.20
CA ILE A 485 16.47 -21.35 56.20
C ILE A 485 17.90 -21.59 56.70
N PHE A 486 18.48 -20.62 57.42
CA PHE A 486 19.85 -20.68 57.92
C PHE A 486 19.85 -20.84 59.45
N ASP A 487 20.71 -21.72 59.95
CA ASP A 487 20.75 -22.07 61.38
C ASP A 487 21.50 -21.01 62.20
N SER A 488 22.27 -20.13 61.55
CA SER A 488 23.00 -19.04 62.18
C SER A 488 23.07 -17.76 61.34
N GLN A 489 23.29 -16.63 62.02
CA GLN A 489 23.54 -15.33 61.36
C GLN A 489 24.85 -15.34 60.55
N GLN A 490 25.83 -16.16 60.94
CA GLN A 490 27.09 -16.30 60.22
C GLN A 490 26.86 -16.95 58.84
N GLU A 491 26.08 -18.02 58.77
CA GLU A 491 25.74 -18.68 57.49
C GLU A 491 24.97 -17.75 56.55
N TRP A 492 24.06 -16.93 57.10
CA TRP A 492 23.37 -15.89 56.32
C TRP A 492 24.33 -14.83 55.78
N GLN A 493 25.29 -14.38 56.61
CA GLN A 493 26.28 -13.40 56.19
C GLN A 493 27.18 -13.96 55.07
N GLU A 494 27.64 -15.21 55.19
CA GLU A 494 28.41 -15.89 54.14
C GLU A 494 27.61 -15.97 52.84
N LYS A 495 26.29 -16.23 52.92
CA LYS A 495 25.42 -16.21 51.74
C LYS A 495 25.28 -14.83 51.13
N CYS A 496 25.12 -13.79 51.94
CA CYS A 496 25.09 -12.39 51.50
C CYS A 496 26.40 -11.99 50.80
N ASP A 497 27.54 -12.44 51.31
CA ASP A 497 28.85 -12.17 50.71
C ASP A 497 28.99 -12.85 49.35
N GLN A 498 28.56 -14.11 49.21
CA GLN A 498 28.48 -14.81 47.91
C GLN A 498 27.56 -14.07 46.92
N VAL A 499 26.42 -13.54 47.38
CA VAL A 499 25.52 -12.74 46.54
C VAL A 499 26.21 -11.44 46.11
N ARG A 500 26.92 -10.77 47.01
CA ARG A 500 27.64 -9.53 46.71
C ARG A 500 28.72 -9.76 45.65
N GLU A 501 29.51 -10.82 45.79
CA GLU A 501 30.52 -11.22 44.81
C GLU A 501 29.87 -11.50 43.44
N TYR A 502 28.78 -12.28 43.42
CA TYR A 502 28.02 -12.55 42.21
C TYR A 502 27.49 -11.28 41.52
N VAL A 503 26.97 -10.33 42.30
CA VAL A 503 26.47 -9.04 41.80
C VAL A 503 27.59 -8.17 41.23
N LEU A 504 28.81 -8.27 41.77
CA LEU A 504 29.99 -7.54 41.28
C LEU A 504 30.65 -8.21 40.06
N GLY A 505 30.25 -9.43 39.69
CA GLY A 505 30.77 -10.14 38.53
C GLY A 505 30.56 -9.40 37.21
N PRO A 506 31.31 -9.75 36.14
CA PRO A 506 31.21 -9.07 34.86
C PRO A 506 29.82 -9.25 34.21
N GLU A 507 29.38 -8.21 33.49
CA GLU A 507 28.18 -8.24 32.65
C GLU A 507 28.59 -8.19 31.17
N PRO A 508 27.81 -8.81 30.27
CA PRO A 508 27.95 -8.55 28.85
C PRO A 508 27.68 -7.06 28.56
N PRO A 509 28.26 -6.51 27.48
CA PRO A 509 27.96 -5.15 27.03
C PRO A 509 26.45 -4.91 26.93
N VAL A 510 25.99 -3.69 27.23
CA VAL A 510 24.55 -3.35 27.27
C VAL A 510 23.82 -3.71 25.98
N TRP A 511 24.50 -3.63 24.84
CA TRP A 511 23.93 -3.98 23.54
C TRP A 511 23.72 -5.48 23.33
N LYS A 512 24.46 -6.34 24.05
CA LYS A 512 24.28 -7.80 24.07
C LYS A 512 23.28 -8.28 25.13
N GLN A 513 22.91 -7.46 26.10
CA GLN A 513 22.01 -7.87 27.18
C GLN A 513 20.63 -8.22 26.62
N ALA A 514 20.15 -9.44 26.90
CA ALA A 514 18.87 -9.93 26.39
C ALA A 514 17.67 -9.13 26.90
N ARG A 515 17.75 -8.67 28.15
CA ARG A 515 16.80 -7.73 28.74
C ARG A 515 17.56 -6.58 29.37
N ARG A 516 17.37 -5.39 28.83
CA ARG A 516 17.91 -4.15 29.39
C ARG A 516 17.07 -3.79 30.62
N LEU A 517 17.72 -3.57 31.77
CA LEU A 517 17.09 -3.07 32.99
C LEU A 517 17.49 -1.60 33.23
N PRO A 518 17.04 -0.65 32.39
CA PRO A 518 17.51 0.74 32.41
C PRO A 518 17.09 1.51 33.65
N LYS A 519 16.04 1.08 34.34
CA LYS A 519 15.57 1.68 35.61
C LYS A 519 16.49 1.38 36.80
N LEU A 520 17.44 0.44 36.65
CA LEU A 520 18.40 0.07 37.68
C LEU A 520 19.75 0.73 37.41
N PRO A 521 20.51 1.14 38.44
CA PRO A 521 21.83 1.76 38.26
C PRO A 521 22.84 0.80 37.61
N ALA A 522 23.90 1.34 37.02
CA ALA A 522 24.98 0.54 36.42
C ALA A 522 25.58 -0.41 37.45
N ASN A 523 25.91 0.12 38.64
CA ASN A 523 26.25 -0.68 39.80
C ASN A 523 25.01 -0.95 40.65
N LEU A 524 24.50 -2.19 40.60
CA LEU A 524 23.28 -2.59 41.32
C LEU A 524 23.38 -2.35 42.83
N LEU A 525 24.59 -2.41 43.41
CA LEU A 525 24.81 -2.22 44.85
C LEU A 525 24.58 -0.78 45.31
N GLU A 526 24.63 0.22 44.42
CA GLU A 526 24.34 1.62 44.78
C GLU A 526 22.90 1.83 45.26
N SER A 527 21.99 0.96 44.80
CA SER A 527 20.58 0.97 45.20
C SER A 527 20.27 0.16 46.46
N PHE A 528 21.30 -0.35 47.14
CA PHE A 528 21.17 -1.35 48.21
C PHE A 528 21.76 -0.85 49.54
N THR A 529 20.93 -0.77 50.58
CA THR A 529 21.34 -0.30 51.91
C THR A 529 21.78 -1.44 52.82
N THR A 530 22.44 -1.14 53.94
CA THR A 530 22.82 -2.14 54.95
C THR A 530 21.60 -2.92 55.50
N GLN A 531 20.44 -2.26 55.62
CA GLN A 531 19.21 -2.90 56.09
C GLN A 531 18.59 -3.85 55.05
N ASP A 532 18.86 -3.63 53.76
CA ASP A 532 18.35 -4.50 52.70
C ASP A 532 19.02 -5.89 52.72
N TRP A 533 20.24 -6.00 53.26
CA TRP A 533 20.95 -7.27 53.42
C TRP A 533 20.37 -8.16 54.51
N GLU A 534 19.54 -7.64 55.40
CA GLU A 534 18.77 -8.44 56.36
C GLU A 534 17.48 -9.02 55.73
N ASN A 535 17.13 -8.60 54.52
CA ASN A 535 15.90 -8.99 53.85
C ASN A 535 16.18 -9.95 52.69
N LEU A 536 15.90 -11.24 52.90
CA LEU A 536 16.13 -12.29 51.91
C LEU A 536 15.41 -12.02 50.57
N ARG A 537 14.24 -11.37 50.57
CA ARG A 537 13.54 -10.98 49.33
C ARG A 537 14.34 -9.95 48.55
N ARG A 538 14.92 -8.95 49.23
CA ARG A 538 15.74 -7.91 48.61
C ARG A 538 17.03 -8.54 48.06
N VAL A 539 17.70 -9.40 48.83
CA VAL A 539 18.92 -10.11 48.42
C VAL A 539 18.67 -11.00 47.19
N ASN A 540 17.55 -11.73 47.17
CA ASN A 540 17.15 -12.49 45.99
C ASN A 540 16.83 -11.59 44.79
N SER A 541 16.18 -10.44 45.01
CA SER A 541 15.82 -9.50 43.94
C SER A 541 17.06 -8.94 43.23
N ILE A 542 18.09 -8.51 43.98
CA ILE A 542 19.32 -7.98 43.37
C ILE A 542 20.11 -9.07 42.64
N ALA A 543 20.18 -10.29 43.19
CA ALA A 543 20.80 -11.43 42.53
C ALA A 543 20.07 -11.79 41.22
N ARG A 544 18.72 -11.80 41.22
CA ARG A 544 17.93 -12.05 40.01
C ARG A 544 18.10 -10.94 38.96
N SER A 545 18.13 -9.68 39.39
CA SER A 545 18.41 -8.55 38.50
C SER A 545 19.77 -8.69 37.83
N LYS A 546 20.79 -9.11 38.59
CA LYS A 546 22.12 -9.43 38.03
C LYS A 546 22.05 -10.58 37.03
N ARG A 547 21.37 -11.69 37.36
CA ARG A 547 21.22 -12.82 36.43
C ARG A 547 20.57 -12.38 35.12
N THR A 548 19.52 -11.55 35.18
CA THR A 548 18.89 -10.99 33.99
C THR A 548 19.87 -10.16 33.16
N ARG A 549 20.69 -9.30 33.78
CA ARG A 549 21.74 -8.53 33.06
C ARG A 549 22.88 -9.38 32.50
N ARG A 550 23.11 -10.57 33.07
CA ARG A 550 24.10 -11.54 32.58
C ARG A 550 23.57 -12.41 31.44
N ALA A 551 22.26 -12.41 31.19
CA ALA A 551 21.67 -13.03 30.02
C ALA A 551 21.96 -12.19 28.76
N TRP A 552 22.35 -12.85 27.67
CA TRP A 552 22.79 -12.15 26.47
C TRP A 552 22.44 -12.90 25.19
N PHE A 553 22.54 -12.21 24.06
CA PHE A 553 22.35 -12.77 22.73
C PHE A 553 23.36 -12.16 21.75
N ASP A 554 23.60 -12.85 20.64
CA ASP A 554 24.29 -12.29 19.49
C ASP A 554 23.28 -11.81 18.46
N HIS A 555 23.51 -10.60 17.95
CA HIS A 555 22.71 -10.09 16.85
C HIS A 555 22.98 -10.96 15.61
N PRO A 556 21.94 -11.47 14.91
CA PRO A 556 22.12 -12.36 13.78
C PRO A 556 23.01 -11.74 12.70
N GLU A 557 23.84 -12.59 12.08
CA GLU A 557 24.87 -12.23 11.11
C GLU A 557 24.41 -12.57 9.68
N PRO A 558 24.86 -11.80 8.66
CA PRO A 558 24.71 -12.23 7.27
C PRO A 558 25.59 -13.46 6.99
N SER A 559 25.50 -14.03 5.80
CA SER A 559 26.24 -15.25 5.40
C SER A 559 25.77 -16.56 6.04
N VAL A 560 24.84 -16.53 7.00
CA VAL A 560 24.30 -17.75 7.64
C VAL A 560 23.18 -18.37 6.82
N SER A 561 22.16 -17.56 6.47
CA SER A 561 21.02 -18.02 5.67
C SER A 561 21.38 -18.17 4.19
N PHE A 562 22.23 -17.27 3.67
CA PHE A 562 22.69 -17.25 2.29
C PHE A 562 24.15 -16.88 2.28
N SER A 563 24.99 -17.51 1.46
CA SER A 563 26.22 -16.84 1.02
C SER A 563 25.88 -15.66 0.09
N TYR A 564 26.78 -14.69 -0.01
CA TYR A 564 26.60 -13.56 -0.93
C TYR A 564 26.30 -14.03 -2.37
N GLU A 565 27.05 -15.01 -2.88
CA GLU A 565 26.82 -15.55 -4.23
C GLU A 565 25.43 -16.19 -4.41
N GLN A 566 24.91 -16.85 -3.38
CA GLN A 566 23.57 -17.44 -3.42
C GLN A 566 22.51 -16.34 -3.44
N TRP A 567 22.65 -15.34 -2.57
CA TRP A 567 21.75 -14.18 -2.51
C TRP A 567 21.75 -13.41 -3.85
N ASN A 568 22.93 -13.12 -4.40
CA ASN A 568 23.09 -12.40 -5.66
C ASN A 568 22.50 -13.16 -6.87
N LYS A 569 22.54 -14.49 -6.85
CA LYS A 569 21.90 -15.34 -7.88
C LYS A 569 20.40 -15.58 -7.64
N GLY A 570 19.81 -15.00 -6.58
CA GLY A 570 18.42 -15.23 -6.20
C GLY A 570 18.14 -16.68 -5.78
N GLN A 571 19.14 -17.42 -5.29
CA GLN A 571 18.98 -18.81 -4.89
C GLN A 571 18.26 -18.92 -3.54
N PHE A 572 17.23 -19.78 -3.50
CA PHE A 572 16.53 -20.10 -2.26
C PHE A 572 17.25 -21.20 -1.49
N THR A 573 17.64 -20.90 -0.25
CA THR A 573 18.27 -21.86 0.66
C THR A 573 17.28 -22.48 1.65
N GLY A 574 16.15 -21.80 1.93
CA GLY A 574 15.13 -22.24 2.89
C GLY A 574 15.66 -22.44 4.31
N ARG A 575 16.62 -21.60 4.72
CA ARG A 575 17.36 -21.76 5.98
C ARG A 575 17.38 -20.44 6.77
N PRO A 576 16.31 -20.11 7.49
CA PRO A 576 16.37 -19.04 8.47
C PRO A 576 17.37 -19.39 9.58
N ILE A 577 17.96 -18.37 10.21
CA ILE A 577 18.83 -18.55 11.39
C ILE A 577 18.02 -19.16 12.54
N PHE A 578 16.79 -18.66 12.74
CA PHE A 578 15.77 -19.23 13.63
C PHE A 578 14.46 -19.37 12.86
N PRO A 579 13.82 -20.56 12.85
CA PRO A 579 12.59 -20.80 12.10
C PRO A 579 11.39 -20.04 12.68
N GLN A 580 10.34 -19.91 11.86
CA GLN A 580 9.06 -19.32 12.26
C GLN A 580 8.21 -20.33 13.03
N SER A 581 7.42 -19.86 14.01
CA SER A 581 6.65 -20.73 14.91
C SER A 581 5.45 -21.47 14.30
N ILE A 582 4.98 -21.07 13.12
CA ILE A 582 3.71 -21.54 12.57
C ILE A 582 3.93 -22.23 11.21
N ASP A 583 3.79 -23.55 11.17
CA ASP A 583 3.84 -24.41 9.97
C ASP A 583 2.81 -24.06 8.86
N ASN A 584 1.87 -23.14 9.13
CA ASN A 584 0.83 -22.72 8.18
C ASN A 584 1.31 -21.69 7.16
N PHE A 585 2.54 -21.18 7.29
CA PHE A 585 3.19 -20.39 6.26
C PHE A 585 4.37 -21.22 5.70
N PRO A 586 4.42 -21.54 4.39
CA PRO A 586 5.64 -22.11 3.83
C PRO A 586 6.81 -21.18 4.14
N ASP A 587 8.01 -21.71 4.41
CA ASP A 587 9.22 -20.91 4.61
C ASP A 587 9.25 -19.78 3.55
N PRO A 588 9.13 -18.51 3.97
CA PRO A 588 8.56 -17.47 3.14
C PRO A 588 9.41 -17.06 1.93
N LEU A 589 10.60 -17.62 1.72
CA LEU A 589 11.55 -17.12 0.72
C LEU A 589 11.69 -17.94 -0.57
N HIS A 590 10.69 -18.72 -1.00
CA HIS A 590 10.59 -19.04 -2.44
C HIS A 590 10.39 -17.74 -3.24
N HIS A 591 11.49 -17.06 -3.55
CA HIS A 591 11.49 -15.83 -4.32
C HIS A 591 11.53 -16.19 -5.80
N ASP A 592 10.37 -16.36 -6.42
CA ASP A 592 10.28 -16.40 -7.87
C ASP A 592 10.36 -14.95 -8.39
N TYR A 593 11.58 -14.41 -8.50
CA TYR A 593 11.79 -13.14 -9.17
C TYR A 593 11.29 -13.27 -10.60
N VAL A 594 10.32 -12.45 -10.98
CA VAL A 594 9.94 -12.29 -12.39
C VAL A 594 10.49 -10.95 -12.85
N PRO A 595 11.56 -10.94 -13.67
CA PRO A 595 12.11 -9.71 -14.21
C PRO A 595 11.01 -8.88 -14.89
N VAL A 596 10.93 -7.61 -14.55
CA VAL A 596 10.00 -6.68 -15.18
C VAL A 596 10.62 -6.14 -16.45
N ARG A 597 9.88 -6.24 -17.56
CA ARG A 597 10.25 -5.68 -18.86
C ARG A 597 9.05 -4.94 -19.44
N LEU A 598 8.86 -3.70 -18.98
CA LEU A 598 7.71 -2.87 -19.35
C LEU A 598 7.58 -2.71 -20.86
N GLN A 599 8.71 -2.48 -21.54
CA GLN A 599 8.77 -2.31 -22.98
C GLN A 599 8.35 -3.54 -23.78
N ASP A 600 8.60 -4.74 -23.25
CA ASP A 600 8.24 -5.99 -23.93
C ASP A 600 6.77 -6.33 -23.66
N LYS A 601 6.34 -6.19 -22.40
CA LYS A 601 5.01 -6.62 -21.94
C LYS A 601 3.90 -5.67 -22.37
N PHE A 602 4.18 -4.36 -22.40
CA PHE A 602 3.16 -3.33 -22.64
C PHE A 602 3.41 -2.55 -23.94
N GLN A 603 4.20 -3.10 -24.87
CA GLN A 603 4.49 -2.46 -26.16
C GLN A 603 3.21 -2.09 -26.93
N LYS A 604 2.21 -2.98 -26.89
CA LYS A 604 0.96 -2.83 -27.64
C LYS A 604 -0.01 -1.85 -26.97
N ASP A 605 -0.13 -1.94 -25.65
CA ASP A 605 -1.13 -1.18 -24.89
C ASP A 605 -0.60 0.19 -24.46
N GLY A 606 0.73 0.37 -24.44
CA GLY A 606 1.41 1.55 -23.95
C GLY A 606 1.37 1.68 -22.43
N LEU A 607 2.02 2.73 -21.91
CA LEU A 607 2.15 3.05 -20.48
C LEU A 607 1.30 4.26 -20.10
N GLN A 608 0.98 4.35 -18.80
CA GLN A 608 0.41 5.54 -18.15
C GLN A 608 1.40 6.06 -17.04
N VAL A 609 1.62 7.37 -16.86
CA VAL A 609 2.82 8.19 -16.43
C VAL A 609 2.44 9.69 -16.19
N ILE A 610 1.94 10.04 -15.02
CA ILE A 610 1.56 11.42 -14.71
C ILE A 610 2.81 12.32 -14.69
N VAL A 611 2.77 13.47 -15.39
CA VAL A 611 3.89 14.42 -15.51
C VAL A 611 3.63 15.65 -14.64
N GLN A 612 4.63 16.03 -13.84
CA GLN A 612 4.66 17.28 -13.09
C GLN A 612 6.02 17.96 -13.26
N ILE A 613 6.01 19.28 -13.44
CA ILE A 613 7.23 20.09 -13.49
C ILE A 613 7.10 21.16 -12.42
N SER A 614 8.02 21.18 -11.45
CA SER A 614 7.98 22.12 -10.32
C SER A 614 9.32 22.80 -10.12
N ARG A 615 9.26 24.04 -9.65
CA ARG A 615 10.39 24.90 -9.37
C ARG A 615 10.24 25.52 -7.98
N ILE A 616 11.26 25.37 -7.16
CA ILE A 616 11.35 25.96 -5.83
C ILE A 616 12.40 27.07 -5.91
N ASP A 617 11.97 28.33 -5.89
CA ASP A 617 12.86 29.50 -5.87
C ASP A 617 13.06 30.00 -4.44
N LEU A 618 14.33 30.17 -4.03
CA LEU A 618 14.72 30.77 -2.75
C LEU A 618 15.35 32.14 -2.99
N THR A 619 14.99 33.11 -2.17
CA THR A 619 15.56 34.47 -2.21
C THR A 619 16.24 34.80 -0.89
N PRO A 620 17.12 35.81 -0.83
CA PRO A 620 17.70 36.26 0.43
C PRO A 620 16.65 36.60 1.51
N GLU A 621 15.46 37.05 1.11
CA GLU A 621 14.34 37.36 2.01
C GLU A 621 13.56 36.12 2.46
N SER A 622 13.56 35.05 1.64
CA SER A 622 12.95 33.76 1.94
C SER A 622 13.94 32.62 1.65
N PRO A 623 14.98 32.45 2.49
CA PRO A 623 16.15 31.64 2.15
C PRO A 623 15.99 30.14 2.45
N ASN A 624 14.82 29.70 2.92
CA ASN A 624 14.59 28.35 3.45
C ASN A 624 13.38 27.69 2.79
N TYR A 625 13.56 26.48 2.28
CA TYR A 625 12.47 25.55 1.95
C TYR A 625 12.32 24.55 3.11
N GLN A 626 11.11 24.43 3.67
CA GLN A 626 10.86 23.63 4.88
C GLN A 626 10.79 22.12 4.62
N GLY A 627 10.78 21.67 3.37
CA GLY A 627 10.55 20.27 3.04
C GLY A 627 9.07 19.90 3.11
N GLU A 628 8.80 18.63 2.82
CA GLU A 628 7.48 18.03 3.03
C GLU A 628 7.30 17.65 4.50
N THR A 629 6.09 17.83 5.05
CA THR A 629 5.89 17.61 6.50
C THR A 629 5.98 16.12 6.86
N TYR A 630 5.39 15.24 6.05
CA TYR A 630 5.24 13.81 6.35
C TYR A 630 5.76 12.93 5.20
N PHE A 631 6.13 11.70 5.53
CA PHE A 631 6.37 10.66 4.54
C PHE A 631 5.07 10.26 3.88
N HIS A 632 5.09 9.98 2.58
CA HIS A 632 3.88 9.55 1.87
C HIS A 632 4.18 8.62 0.71
N THR A 633 3.19 7.82 0.32
CA THR A 633 3.15 7.16 -0.99
C THR A 633 2.62 8.15 -2.03
N GLU A 634 3.10 8.03 -3.27
CA GLU A 634 2.70 8.92 -4.36
C GLU A 634 1.29 8.56 -4.86
N GLY A 635 0.40 9.56 -4.86
CA GLY A 635 -0.98 9.44 -5.32
C GLY A 635 -1.92 8.63 -4.41
N LEU A 636 -3.15 8.44 -4.88
CA LEU A 636 -4.22 7.69 -4.23
C LEU A 636 -4.47 6.33 -4.91
N ARG A 637 -5.32 5.53 -4.26
CA ARG A 637 -5.64 4.15 -4.68
C ARG A 637 -6.19 4.09 -6.11
N ASN A 638 -7.07 5.02 -6.46
CA ASN A 638 -7.70 5.13 -7.78
C ASN A 638 -6.77 5.64 -8.89
N GLU A 639 -5.61 6.22 -8.54
CA GLU A 639 -4.61 6.66 -9.52
C GLU A 639 -3.67 5.52 -9.92
N HIS A 640 -3.66 4.43 -9.15
CA HIS A 640 -2.87 3.22 -9.40
C HIS A 640 -1.39 3.48 -9.70
N ILE A 641 -0.79 4.46 -9.01
CA ILE A 641 0.63 4.78 -9.19
C ILE A 641 1.48 3.68 -8.56
N VAL A 642 2.47 3.17 -9.31
CA VAL A 642 3.34 2.07 -8.88
C VAL A 642 4.82 2.41 -8.87
N ALA A 643 5.24 3.47 -9.56
CA ALA A 643 6.60 3.99 -9.47
C ALA A 643 6.65 5.48 -9.75
N THR A 644 7.63 6.14 -9.15
CA THR A 644 7.90 7.57 -9.34
C THR A 644 9.35 7.74 -9.74
N THR A 645 9.59 8.62 -10.71
CA THR A 645 10.92 9.09 -11.08
C THR A 645 10.98 10.59 -10.98
N MET A 646 12.04 11.11 -10.37
CA MET A 646 12.35 12.52 -10.27
C MET A 646 13.65 12.82 -11.00
N TYR A 647 13.60 13.75 -11.97
CA TYR A 647 14.76 14.28 -12.68
C TYR A 647 15.09 15.68 -12.17
N VAL A 648 16.35 15.91 -11.79
CA VAL A 648 16.80 17.24 -11.37
C VAL A 648 17.28 18.02 -12.59
N VAL A 649 16.47 18.99 -13.02
CA VAL A 649 16.78 19.86 -14.18
C VAL A 649 17.85 20.87 -13.81
N GLU A 650 17.73 21.49 -12.64
CA GLU A 650 18.59 22.58 -12.19
C GLU A 650 18.61 22.60 -10.66
N ALA A 651 19.80 22.73 -10.05
CA ALA A 651 19.95 22.93 -8.60
C ALA A 651 21.02 24.01 -8.35
N LYS A 652 20.59 25.28 -8.24
CA LYS A 652 21.48 26.45 -8.18
C LYS A 652 21.47 27.10 -6.82
N ASN A 653 22.67 27.36 -6.26
CA ASN A 653 22.87 28.12 -5.03
C ASN A 653 22.02 27.63 -3.83
N ILE A 654 21.83 26.32 -3.70
CA ILE A 654 21.15 25.69 -2.58
C ILE A 654 22.08 24.71 -1.88
N THR A 655 21.85 24.46 -0.60
CA THR A 655 22.40 23.30 0.08
C THR A 655 21.87 22.02 -0.58
N GLN A 656 22.56 20.89 -0.38
CA GLN A 656 22.24 19.64 -1.07
C GLN A 656 20.80 19.19 -0.75
N ALA A 657 19.90 19.31 -1.73
CA ALA A 657 18.54 18.78 -1.61
C ALA A 657 18.56 17.25 -1.60
N ARG A 658 17.65 16.64 -0.82
CA ARG A 658 17.59 15.19 -0.60
C ARG A 658 16.14 14.70 -0.52
N VAL A 659 15.93 13.43 -0.86
CA VAL A 659 14.65 12.73 -0.68
C VAL A 659 14.86 11.59 0.31
N ALA A 660 14.17 11.64 1.44
CA ALA A 660 14.16 10.59 2.45
C ALA A 660 13.20 9.46 2.05
N PHE A 661 13.56 8.23 2.39
CA PHE A 661 12.77 7.03 2.11
C PHE A 661 12.46 6.25 3.38
N GLN A 662 11.25 5.73 3.41
CA GLN A 662 10.70 4.95 4.50
C GLN A 662 9.93 3.76 3.95
N HIS A 663 9.85 2.70 4.75
CA HIS A 663 9.21 1.46 4.38
C HIS A 663 8.39 0.90 5.53
N GLU A 664 7.26 0.28 5.19
CA GLU A 664 6.37 -0.37 6.15
C GLU A 664 6.62 -1.87 6.14
N ASP A 665 6.89 -2.41 7.33
CA ASP A 665 7.11 -3.84 7.54
C ASP A 665 5.91 -4.46 8.28
N LYS A 666 5.83 -5.77 8.18
CA LYS A 666 4.89 -6.61 8.92
C LYS A 666 5.64 -7.33 10.03
N VAL A 667 5.21 -7.14 11.28
CA VAL A 667 5.81 -7.77 12.47
C VAL A 667 4.69 -8.38 13.31
N HIS A 668 4.51 -9.68 13.20
CA HIS A 668 3.57 -10.40 14.06
C HIS A 668 4.30 -11.02 15.23
N ALA A 669 3.89 -10.64 16.44
CA ALA A 669 4.40 -11.23 17.67
C ALA A 669 4.31 -12.77 17.66
N SER A 670 3.23 -13.32 17.07
CA SER A 670 2.98 -14.76 16.95
C SER A 670 3.87 -15.48 15.94
N GLU A 671 4.58 -14.74 15.07
CA GLU A 671 5.54 -15.32 14.13
C GLU A 671 6.95 -15.44 14.75
N LEU A 672 7.20 -14.76 15.88
CA LEU A 672 8.54 -14.65 16.46
C LEU A 672 8.76 -15.68 17.57
N GLU A 673 9.90 -16.38 17.52
CA GLU A 673 10.36 -17.36 18.51
C GLU A 673 11.56 -16.80 19.28
N CYS A 674 11.33 -15.94 20.27
CA CYS A 674 12.40 -15.55 21.20
C CYS A 674 11.89 -15.57 22.65
N GLU A 675 12.65 -16.23 23.53
CA GLU A 675 12.32 -16.38 24.95
C GLU A 675 12.25 -15.02 25.68
N GLU A 676 13.02 -14.03 25.22
CA GLU A 676 12.99 -12.65 25.70
C GLU A 676 12.56 -11.69 24.57
N PRO A 677 11.33 -11.12 24.63
CA PRO A 677 10.83 -10.17 23.63
C PRO A 677 11.72 -8.94 23.44
N ASP A 678 12.39 -8.48 24.50
CA ASP A 678 13.31 -7.33 24.45
C ASP A 678 14.49 -7.58 23.49
N ALA A 679 14.98 -8.81 23.40
CA ALA A 679 16.10 -9.18 22.54
C ALA A 679 15.69 -9.15 21.06
N ILE A 680 14.54 -9.74 20.70
CA ILE A 680 14.06 -9.72 19.32
C ILE A 680 13.63 -8.31 18.89
N SER A 681 13.11 -7.50 19.82
CA SER A 681 12.82 -6.07 19.57
C SER A 681 14.07 -5.30 19.18
N GLU A 682 15.18 -5.55 19.87
CA GLU A 682 16.48 -4.93 19.54
C GLU A 682 17.03 -5.44 18.19
N VAL A 683 16.86 -6.72 17.86
CA VAL A 683 17.30 -7.30 16.57
C VAL A 683 16.51 -6.70 15.40
N LEU A 684 15.21 -6.47 15.55
CA LEU A 684 14.33 -5.96 14.49
C LEU A 684 14.19 -4.43 14.49
N ASP A 685 14.84 -3.73 15.41
CA ASP A 685 14.76 -2.28 15.57
C ASP A 685 13.29 -1.80 15.68
N VAL A 686 12.56 -2.35 16.64
CA VAL A 686 11.17 -2.01 16.93
C VAL A 686 10.99 -1.64 18.40
N ASP A 687 10.03 -0.76 18.67
CA ASP A 687 9.61 -0.45 20.03
C ASP A 687 9.04 -1.71 20.70
N TYR A 688 9.29 -1.85 22.00
CA TYR A 688 8.79 -2.97 22.81
C TYR A 688 7.26 -3.13 22.66
N TRP A 689 6.80 -4.37 22.51
CA TRP A 689 5.37 -4.73 22.49
C TRP A 689 5.09 -5.88 23.45
N GLU A 690 3.93 -5.86 24.12
CA GLU A 690 3.51 -6.97 24.97
C GLU A 690 2.90 -8.10 24.13
N SER A 691 3.16 -9.35 24.49
CA SER A 691 2.69 -10.54 23.75
C SER A 691 1.15 -10.66 23.64
N TYR A 692 0.40 -9.83 24.38
CA TYR A 692 -1.06 -9.84 24.46
C TYR A 692 -1.72 -8.51 24.04
N GLU A 693 -0.94 -7.53 23.58
CA GLU A 693 -1.52 -6.29 23.04
C GLU A 693 -2.06 -6.53 21.63
N GLU A 694 -3.32 -6.16 21.40
CA GLU A 694 -3.94 -6.20 20.07
C GLU A 694 -3.36 -5.14 19.12
N THR A 695 -2.68 -4.13 19.66
CA THR A 695 -1.99 -3.09 18.90
C THR A 695 -0.55 -3.52 18.59
N PRO A 696 -0.23 -3.91 17.35
CA PRO A 696 1.14 -4.23 16.98
C PRO A 696 2.04 -2.98 17.05
N PRO A 697 3.36 -3.15 17.26
CA PRO A 697 4.29 -2.03 17.25
C PRO A 697 4.30 -1.36 15.88
N ARG A 698 4.56 -0.05 15.85
CA ARG A 698 4.70 0.70 14.60
C ARG A 698 5.92 0.18 13.83
N ALA A 699 5.70 -0.76 12.91
CA ALA A 699 6.75 -1.44 12.16
C ALA A 699 7.14 -0.66 10.91
N VAL A 700 7.84 0.46 11.08
CA VAL A 700 8.28 1.32 9.97
C VAL A 700 9.79 1.53 10.04
N HIS A 701 10.48 1.46 8.91
CA HIS A 701 11.94 1.67 8.80
C HIS A 701 12.24 2.89 7.95
N THR A 702 12.95 3.86 8.51
CA THR A 702 13.52 4.98 7.76
C THR A 702 14.91 4.58 7.28
N PHE A 703 15.09 4.43 5.97
CA PHE A 703 16.37 4.02 5.38
C PHE A 703 17.42 5.14 5.45
N GLY A 704 16.99 6.38 5.28
CA GLY A 704 17.84 7.55 5.09
C GLY A 704 17.33 8.38 3.90
N SER A 705 18.15 9.30 3.41
CA SER A 705 17.80 10.15 2.28
C SER A 705 18.84 10.13 1.19
N VAL A 706 18.44 10.23 -0.08
CA VAL A 706 19.32 10.19 -1.25
C VAL A 706 19.47 11.59 -1.83
N PRO A 707 20.68 12.03 -2.23
CA PRO A 707 20.89 13.36 -2.77
C PRO A 707 20.26 13.53 -4.15
N MET A 708 19.66 14.71 -4.35
CA MET A 708 19.14 15.19 -5.63
C MET A 708 20.26 15.87 -6.39
N ILE A 709 20.79 15.19 -7.41
CA ILE A 709 21.95 15.66 -8.18
C ILE A 709 21.49 16.12 -9.55
N GLU A 710 21.88 17.33 -9.95
CA GLU A 710 21.55 17.91 -11.26
C GLU A 710 21.94 16.94 -12.40
N GLY A 711 21.01 16.71 -13.34
CA GLY A 711 21.19 15.79 -14.47
C GLY A 711 21.06 14.30 -14.15
N ARG A 712 20.70 13.93 -12.92
CA ARG A 712 20.40 12.54 -12.54
C ARG A 712 18.91 12.30 -12.36
N LEU A 713 18.51 11.05 -12.57
CA LEU A 713 17.21 10.51 -12.20
C LEU A 713 17.32 9.79 -10.87
N LEU A 714 16.28 9.94 -10.06
CA LEU A 714 16.02 9.14 -8.87
C LEU A 714 14.66 8.45 -9.06
N SER A 715 14.61 7.12 -9.04
CA SER A 715 13.37 6.36 -9.25
C SER A 715 13.11 5.42 -8.08
N TRP A 716 11.87 5.36 -7.59
CA TRP A 716 11.47 4.46 -6.50
C TRP A 716 10.07 3.88 -6.76
N PRO A 717 9.79 2.65 -6.29
CA PRO A 717 8.47 2.05 -6.38
C PRO A 717 7.54 2.66 -5.34
N ASN A 718 6.22 2.60 -5.57
CA ASN A 718 5.23 3.11 -4.64
C ASN A 718 5.04 2.19 -3.41
N THR A 719 5.88 1.17 -3.25
CA THR A 719 6.07 0.38 -2.02
C THR A 719 6.97 1.10 -1.01
N LEU A 720 7.72 2.12 -1.45
CA LEU A 720 8.44 3.03 -0.57
C LEU A 720 7.62 4.31 -0.38
N ARG A 721 7.67 4.81 0.85
CA ARG A 721 7.22 6.16 1.17
C ARG A 721 8.39 7.12 1.04
N SER A 722 8.13 8.30 0.51
CA SER A 722 9.15 9.33 0.30
C SER A 722 8.79 10.63 1.00
N LYS A 723 9.81 11.43 1.29
CA LYS A 723 9.68 12.80 1.80
C LYS A 723 10.84 13.65 1.29
N GLN A 724 10.56 14.80 0.68
CA GLN A 724 11.58 15.78 0.34
C GLN A 724 12.04 16.53 1.60
N GLU A 725 13.35 16.55 1.84
CA GLU A 725 13.95 17.19 3.02
C GLU A 725 14.08 18.72 2.85
N PRO A 726 14.14 19.48 3.97
CA PRO A 726 14.41 20.91 3.92
C PRO A 726 15.78 21.22 3.32
N PHE A 727 15.89 22.38 2.67
CA PHE A 727 17.16 22.93 2.20
C PHE A 727 17.12 24.47 2.20
N THR A 728 18.29 25.10 2.09
CA THR A 728 18.47 26.54 2.23
C THR A 728 19.39 27.07 1.15
N LEU A 729 19.54 28.40 1.05
CA LEU A 729 20.55 29.00 0.17
C LEU A 729 21.98 28.62 0.62
N ALA A 730 22.82 28.19 -0.33
CA ALA A 730 24.24 27.95 -0.07
C ALA A 730 25.00 29.27 0.15
N ASN A 731 24.72 30.28 -0.68
CA ASN A 731 25.09 31.67 -0.46
C ASN A 731 23.83 32.49 -0.13
N PRO A 732 23.66 32.93 1.13
CA PRO A 732 22.47 33.68 1.57
C PRO A 732 22.24 35.02 0.85
N HIS A 733 23.23 35.55 0.14
CA HIS A 733 23.15 36.84 -0.54
C HIS A 733 22.75 36.75 -2.02
N GLN A 734 22.57 35.54 -2.55
CA GLN A 734 22.18 35.32 -3.93
C GLN A 734 20.92 34.46 -3.98
N PRO A 735 20.02 34.66 -4.95
CA PRO A 735 18.90 33.75 -5.14
C PRO A 735 19.39 32.36 -5.54
N GLY A 736 18.56 31.35 -5.30
CA GLY A 736 18.82 29.96 -5.63
C GLY A 736 17.54 29.26 -6.06
N ASN A 737 17.65 28.11 -6.70
CA ASN A 737 16.47 27.34 -7.07
C ASN A 737 16.73 25.84 -7.19
N LEU A 738 15.65 25.06 -7.08
CA LEU A 738 15.57 23.65 -7.43
C LEU A 738 14.46 23.46 -8.47
N THR A 739 14.79 23.00 -9.67
CA THR A 739 13.82 22.66 -10.72
C THR A 739 13.83 21.16 -10.97
N VAL A 740 12.65 20.52 -10.89
CA VAL A 740 12.51 19.07 -11.03
C VAL A 740 11.36 18.69 -11.95
N ILE A 741 11.53 17.58 -12.67
CA ILE A 741 10.46 16.90 -13.42
C ILE A 741 10.15 15.59 -12.70
N LYS A 742 8.90 15.42 -12.26
CA LYS A 742 8.40 14.20 -11.61
C LYS A 742 7.51 13.44 -12.58
N LEU A 743 7.83 12.16 -12.80
CA LEU A 743 7.13 11.21 -13.68
C LEU A 743 6.58 10.07 -12.82
N ARG A 744 5.27 9.83 -12.82
CA ARG A 744 4.62 8.82 -11.97
C ARG A 744 3.94 7.75 -12.81
N LEU A 745 4.55 6.57 -12.93
CA LEU A 745 4.02 5.43 -13.65
C LEU A 745 2.74 4.92 -12.98
N VAL A 746 1.64 4.96 -13.70
CA VAL A 746 0.38 4.26 -13.39
C VAL A 746 0.55 2.81 -13.82
N ASP A 747 0.10 1.87 -12.99
CA ASP A 747 0.22 0.44 -13.24
C ASP A 747 -0.36 0.08 -14.62
N PRO A 748 0.46 -0.37 -15.57
CA PRO A 748 0.01 -0.66 -16.94
C PRO A 748 -0.97 -1.83 -17.06
N HIS A 749 -1.16 -2.61 -16.00
CA HIS A 749 -2.24 -3.61 -15.91
C HIS A 749 -3.62 -2.96 -15.77
N TYR A 750 -3.66 -1.72 -15.27
CA TYR A 750 -4.85 -0.89 -15.25
C TYR A 750 -4.91 -0.02 -16.50
N ARG A 751 -6.13 0.32 -16.88
CA ARG A 751 -6.39 1.45 -17.78
C ARG A 751 -7.26 2.44 -17.03
N ILE A 752 -6.81 3.68 -16.93
CA ILE A 752 -7.56 4.78 -16.31
C ILE A 752 -7.92 5.86 -17.34
N CYS A 753 -8.93 6.66 -17.03
CA CYS A 753 -9.29 7.83 -17.83
C CYS A 753 -8.13 8.84 -17.86
N SER A 754 -7.85 9.43 -19.02
CA SER A 754 -6.71 10.32 -19.21
C SER A 754 -6.99 11.38 -20.29
N THR A 755 -6.02 12.27 -20.55
CA THR A 755 -6.06 13.25 -21.66
C THR A 755 -6.19 12.61 -23.05
N ARG A 756 -6.03 11.29 -23.17
CA ARG A 756 -6.39 10.52 -24.37
C ARG A 756 -7.91 10.48 -24.62
N ASN A 757 -8.70 10.57 -23.56
CA ASN A 757 -10.15 10.41 -23.56
C ASN A 757 -10.88 11.73 -23.26
N VAL A 758 -10.18 12.71 -22.68
CA VAL A 758 -10.73 14.01 -22.30
C VAL A 758 -10.17 15.07 -23.25
N LEU A 759 -11.04 15.88 -23.84
CA LEU A 759 -10.61 17.01 -24.68
C LEU A 759 -9.93 18.09 -23.82
N PRO A 760 -9.08 18.96 -24.41
CA PRO A 760 -8.51 20.07 -23.65
C PRO A 760 -9.62 20.91 -22.99
N GLN A 761 -9.39 21.27 -21.73
CA GLN A 761 -10.36 22.00 -20.92
C GLN A 761 -10.03 23.49 -20.85
N GLN A 762 -8.82 23.88 -21.27
CA GLN A 762 -8.28 25.22 -21.20
C GLN A 762 -9.03 26.18 -22.14
N HIS A 763 -9.67 27.20 -21.57
CA HIS A 763 -10.40 28.21 -22.35
C HIS A 763 -9.50 29.02 -23.28
N ASP A 764 -8.30 29.38 -22.84
CA ASP A 764 -7.33 30.12 -23.65
C ASP A 764 -6.85 29.31 -24.85
N TRP A 765 -6.66 27.99 -24.69
CA TRP A 765 -6.30 27.10 -25.81
C TRP A 765 -7.46 27.02 -26.81
N TRP A 766 -8.68 26.81 -26.33
CA TRP A 766 -9.87 26.79 -27.18
C TRP A 766 -10.07 28.12 -27.91
N ALA A 767 -9.94 29.24 -27.20
CA ALA A 767 -10.19 30.56 -27.75
C ALA A 767 -9.23 30.90 -28.88
N ALA A 768 -7.95 30.56 -28.74
CA ALA A 768 -6.95 30.73 -29.79
C ALA A 768 -7.31 29.93 -31.05
N GLU A 769 -7.68 28.65 -30.88
CA GLU A 769 -8.04 27.77 -31.99
C GLU A 769 -9.38 28.17 -32.63
N ALA A 770 -10.39 28.54 -31.85
CA ALA A 770 -11.69 28.98 -32.34
C ALA A 770 -11.57 30.28 -33.17
N ARG A 771 -10.74 31.23 -32.73
CA ARG A 771 -10.43 32.45 -33.49
C ARG A 771 -9.80 32.13 -34.83
N HIS A 772 -8.81 31.24 -34.84
CA HIS A 772 -8.11 30.82 -36.05
C HIS A 772 -9.05 30.06 -37.01
N ALA A 773 -9.75 29.03 -36.53
CA ALA A 773 -10.62 28.17 -37.33
C ALA A 773 -11.80 28.91 -37.97
N SER A 774 -12.40 29.87 -37.25
CA SER A 774 -13.55 30.65 -37.74
C SER A 774 -13.17 32.00 -38.36
N ASN A 775 -11.87 32.33 -38.39
CA ASN A 775 -11.32 33.60 -38.84
C ASN A 775 -12.03 34.80 -38.18
N LEU A 776 -12.31 34.69 -36.88
CA LEU A 776 -13.20 35.63 -36.16
C LEU A 776 -12.59 37.03 -36.11
N ASP A 777 -11.28 37.13 -35.90
CA ASP A 777 -10.56 38.40 -35.81
C ASP A 777 -10.59 39.20 -37.13
N ALA A 778 -10.81 38.53 -38.27
CA ALA A 778 -11.00 39.19 -39.56
C ALA A 778 -12.46 39.57 -39.85
N ARG A 779 -13.42 39.00 -39.11
CA ARG A 779 -14.87 39.09 -39.39
C ARG A 779 -15.64 39.92 -38.36
N LEU A 780 -15.12 40.06 -37.15
CA LEU A 780 -15.78 40.72 -36.01
C LEU A 780 -14.82 41.74 -35.37
N SER A 781 -15.38 42.76 -34.70
CA SER A 781 -14.56 43.67 -33.90
C SER A 781 -14.01 42.95 -32.66
N PRO A 782 -12.85 43.39 -32.10
CA PRO A 782 -12.25 42.76 -30.93
C PRO A 782 -13.19 42.61 -29.74
N GLU A 783 -14.11 43.57 -29.54
CA GLU A 783 -15.11 43.54 -28.46
C GLU A 783 -16.14 42.43 -28.66
N LEU A 784 -16.60 42.21 -29.90
CA LEU A 784 -17.53 41.14 -30.23
C LEU A 784 -16.85 39.76 -30.16
N VAL A 785 -15.60 39.65 -30.60
CA VAL A 785 -14.80 38.43 -30.40
C VAL A 785 -14.67 38.16 -28.90
N HIS A 786 -14.36 39.17 -28.10
CA HIS A 786 -14.25 39.03 -26.65
C HIS A 786 -15.57 38.54 -26.01
N ILE A 787 -16.70 39.16 -26.36
CA ILE A 787 -18.04 38.74 -25.88
C ILE A 787 -18.33 37.28 -26.27
N VAL A 788 -18.06 36.87 -27.52
CA VAL A 788 -18.27 35.48 -27.96
C VAL A 788 -17.42 34.50 -27.14
N MET A 789 -16.19 34.88 -26.79
CA MET A 789 -15.31 34.04 -25.98
C MET A 789 -15.78 33.98 -24.51
N GLU A 790 -16.34 35.06 -23.97
CA GLU A 790 -16.91 35.11 -22.61
C GLU A 790 -18.24 34.37 -22.48
N GLN A 791 -19.00 34.19 -23.57
CA GLN A 791 -20.27 33.47 -23.59
C GLN A 791 -20.11 31.95 -23.78
N THR A 792 -18.98 31.40 -23.34
CA THR A 792 -18.82 29.94 -23.21
C THR A 792 -19.52 29.49 -21.93
N ASN A 793 -20.18 28.33 -21.97
CA ASN A 793 -20.81 27.75 -20.77
C ASN A 793 -19.71 27.23 -19.82
N TRP A 794 -20.00 26.21 -19.00
CA TRP A 794 -19.03 25.62 -18.07
C TRP A 794 -17.77 25.04 -18.76
N TRP A 795 -17.84 24.74 -20.07
CA TRP A 795 -16.69 24.39 -20.89
C TRP A 795 -16.62 25.29 -22.12
N PRO A 796 -15.41 25.74 -22.49
CA PRO A 796 -14.12 25.51 -21.82
C PRO A 796 -13.95 26.17 -20.44
N MET A 797 -13.12 25.58 -19.59
CA MET A 797 -12.86 26.01 -18.22
C MET A 797 -11.89 27.20 -18.17
N SER A 798 -12.26 28.25 -17.43
CA SER A 798 -11.39 29.40 -17.21
C SER A 798 -10.25 29.07 -16.23
N THR A 799 -9.12 29.79 -16.31
CA THR A 799 -8.01 29.66 -15.35
C THR A 799 -8.45 29.93 -13.91
N ALA A 800 -9.39 30.86 -13.70
CA ALA A 800 -9.91 31.17 -12.37
C ALA A 800 -10.72 30.01 -11.78
N GLU A 801 -11.54 29.35 -12.60
CA GLU A 801 -12.29 28.15 -12.20
C GLU A 801 -11.35 26.97 -11.96
N ALA A 802 -10.40 26.71 -12.87
CA ALA A 802 -9.41 25.65 -12.73
C ALA A 802 -8.63 25.76 -11.41
N ARG A 803 -8.24 26.98 -11.03
CA ARG A 803 -7.56 27.23 -9.75
C ARG A 803 -8.43 26.92 -8.53
N ARG A 804 -9.73 27.22 -8.58
CA ARG A 804 -10.66 26.88 -7.49
C ARG A 804 -10.82 25.37 -7.36
N LEU A 805 -11.11 24.68 -8.47
CA LEU A 805 -11.28 23.23 -8.50
C LEU A 805 -10.00 22.50 -8.08
N ARG A 806 -8.82 23.01 -8.46
CA ARG A 806 -7.54 22.48 -8.00
C ARG A 806 -7.39 22.50 -6.48
N VAL A 807 -7.81 23.58 -5.82
CA VAL A 807 -7.75 23.69 -4.35
C VAL A 807 -8.67 22.66 -3.70
N ASP A 808 -9.89 22.49 -4.22
CA ASP A 808 -10.83 21.50 -3.72
C ASP A 808 -10.31 20.08 -3.94
N PHE A 809 -9.82 19.77 -5.14
CA PHE A 809 -9.23 18.47 -5.48
C PHE A 809 -8.07 18.11 -4.53
N ARG A 810 -7.13 19.03 -4.31
CA ARG A 810 -5.99 18.77 -3.42
C ARG A 810 -6.40 18.59 -1.97
N ARG A 811 -7.41 19.32 -1.50
CA ARG A 811 -7.94 19.16 -0.15
C ARG A 811 -8.52 17.75 0.03
N ASP A 812 -9.24 17.24 -0.97
CA ASP A 812 -9.79 15.89 -0.91
C ASP A 812 -8.70 14.82 -1.03
N HIS A 813 -7.69 15.04 -1.89
CA HIS A 813 -6.49 14.22 -1.96
C HIS A 813 -5.76 14.14 -0.62
N GLN A 814 -5.52 15.29 0.01
CA GLN A 814 -4.87 15.37 1.31
C GLN A 814 -5.66 14.62 2.38
N ARG A 815 -6.99 14.76 2.41
CA ARG A 815 -7.85 14.02 3.36
C ARG A 815 -7.74 12.52 3.18
N ALA A 816 -7.82 12.02 1.94
CA ALA A 816 -7.71 10.60 1.65
C ALA A 816 -6.33 10.05 2.03
N GLN A 817 -5.28 10.84 1.78
CA GLN A 817 -3.91 10.52 2.13
C GLN A 817 -3.70 10.48 3.65
N GLU A 818 -4.10 11.52 4.39
CA GLU A 818 -4.05 11.55 5.86
C GLU A 818 -4.80 10.37 6.50
N ALA A 819 -5.89 9.95 5.86
CA ALA A 819 -6.70 8.86 6.36
C ALA A 819 -6.07 7.47 6.07
N ALA A 820 -5.37 7.31 4.94
CA ALA A 820 -4.48 6.16 4.71
C ALA A 820 -3.30 6.18 5.69
N GLU A 821 -2.71 7.35 5.95
CA GLU A 821 -1.58 7.53 6.85
C GLU A 821 -1.90 7.13 8.31
N LYS A 822 -3.14 7.33 8.76
CA LYS A 822 -3.60 6.87 10.09
C LYS A 822 -3.55 5.34 10.27
N SER A 823 -3.51 4.57 9.19
CA SER A 823 -3.44 3.10 9.22
C SER A 823 -2.02 2.53 9.16
N GLU A 824 -1.01 3.40 9.06
CA GLU A 824 0.39 3.03 8.84
C GLU A 824 1.05 2.39 10.06
N GLY A 825 1.77 1.29 9.81
CA GLY A 825 2.46 0.57 10.86
C GLY A 825 1.52 -0.22 11.77
N TYR A 826 0.21 -0.27 11.48
CA TYR A 826 -0.78 -1.04 12.23
C TYR A 826 -1.37 -2.19 11.38
N HIS A 827 -1.28 -3.42 11.88
CA HIS A 827 -1.66 -4.62 11.10
C HIS A 827 -3.17 -4.80 10.88
N LEU A 828 -4.03 -4.16 11.67
CA LEU A 828 -5.49 -4.26 11.55
C LEU A 828 -6.05 -3.18 10.62
N SER A 829 -6.14 -3.51 9.34
CA SER A 829 -6.97 -2.79 8.36
C SER A 829 -8.46 -3.14 8.60
N ALA A 830 -9.02 -2.69 9.71
CA ALA A 830 -10.47 -2.73 9.97
C ALA A 830 -11.13 -1.35 9.78
N LEU A 831 -10.33 -0.30 9.59
CA LEU A 831 -10.79 1.07 9.43
C LEU A 831 -10.06 1.69 8.24
N LEU A 832 -10.50 1.33 7.03
CA LEU A 832 -10.24 2.18 5.88
C LEU A 832 -11.34 3.25 5.80
N PRO A 833 -11.00 4.50 5.48
CA PRO A 833 -11.88 5.66 5.56
C PRO A 833 -12.82 5.78 4.34
N TYR A 834 -13.00 4.71 3.58
CA TYR A 834 -14.02 4.62 2.54
C TYR A 834 -15.30 3.96 3.07
N ASP A 835 -15.67 4.29 4.31
CA ASP A 835 -17.07 4.24 4.71
C ASP A 835 -17.74 5.51 4.15
N PRO A 836 -18.75 5.40 3.26
CA PRO A 836 -19.46 6.56 2.71
C PRO A 836 -20.08 7.50 3.76
N THR A 837 -20.14 7.08 5.02
CA THR A 837 -20.69 7.87 6.13
C THR A 837 -19.80 9.03 6.57
N ASP A 838 -18.47 8.93 6.46
CA ASP A 838 -17.54 9.97 6.95
C ASP A 838 -17.49 11.24 6.06
N ALA A 839 -18.01 11.17 4.84
CA ALA A 839 -18.05 12.32 3.92
C ALA A 839 -19.23 13.30 4.19
N THR A 840 -20.07 13.03 5.20
CA THR A 840 -21.26 13.85 5.47
C THR A 840 -21.30 14.50 6.85
N GLU A 841 -20.46 14.09 7.81
CA GLU A 841 -20.54 14.61 9.19
C GLU A 841 -19.73 15.90 9.45
N SER A 842 -19.01 16.46 8.47
CA SER A 842 -18.20 17.67 8.73
C SER A 842 -18.35 18.84 7.75
N THR A 843 -19.46 18.96 7.01
CA THR A 843 -19.82 20.29 6.45
C THR A 843 -20.42 21.15 7.56
N GLY A 844 -19.55 21.58 8.48
CA GLY A 844 -19.78 22.75 9.30
C GLY A 844 -19.82 23.98 8.41
N VAL A 845 -20.96 24.19 7.76
CA VAL A 845 -21.37 25.47 7.19
C VAL A 845 -22.69 25.81 7.86
N ASP A 846 -22.58 26.51 8.98
CA ASP A 846 -23.65 27.34 9.51
C ASP A 846 -24.04 28.34 8.42
N ALA A 847 -25.08 28.04 7.67
CA ALA A 847 -25.92 29.07 7.09
C ALA A 847 -26.94 29.47 8.18
N GLN A 848 -26.51 30.28 9.15
CA GLN A 848 -27.48 31.04 9.94
C GLN A 848 -28.18 32.05 9.03
N SER A 849 -29.46 32.27 9.28
CA SER A 849 -30.07 33.56 9.03
C SER A 849 -31.17 33.78 10.06
N PRO A 850 -31.17 34.87 10.82
CA PRO A 850 -30.06 35.60 11.44
C PRO A 850 -29.64 35.02 12.80
#